data_AF-A0A067CRK2-F1
#
_entry.id   AF-A0A067CRK2-F1
#
_cell.length_a   1.000
_cell.length_b   1.000
_cell.length_c   1.000
_cell.angle_alpha   90.00
_cell.angle_beta   90.00
_cell.angle_gamma   90.00
#
_symmetry.space_group_name_H-M   'P 1'
#
loop_
_entity.id
_entity.type
_entity.pdbx_description
1 polymer ?
#
loop_
_entity_poly.entity_id
_entity_poly.type
_entity_poly.pdbx_seq_one_letter_code
_entity_poly.pdbx_strand_id
1 'polypeptide(L)'
;MEPHAEAEPSTTEKRPVVDLFVVCDTTGSMGSYVASLSSTINQVFALTELLFNGRLKLHVVSYKDYCDGVNVVTSIGQRTHSNDEIKTFAAKLRPSGGGDYPEAVKTALNAVVATIDAVQATDAVVFLYTDAPPHHPATSSSHLQQEVAAIGGNPVYTAGSDWFGIQKTLQSKRVPVYTFHSNQYTAEATLASAIFYALLGPVTVLTSRTPTMITKATIGLLLQLMGQDFACADELRVTNILRNGVPLDTTFTAEKETQLGSLLGLSSSTEPFTFESHASMVEDLGQLPVLFKSSEAFRNLVYATFGEVFTPENVLSLTYNPVLGKLWRLVCGRRLDERLQTLSAQLSACIPALSEADKRQVQEWLDASHDNSEFIRETLRALPRGASYVLEAAAFSIDKDDVRSLARAPNPGVLAAVQSLLTHLRVYPSVEAMDEAAVVHLPEAISNEHLFSFLPHLILPGTTFSTKGAAVMALLCCLSENTLLAPRAKAYLTSIRGRWIPLNNVVDFPEILSLEFIKLLYRGRAYLTEEEAAVYTQLYHVHRLRLAATKDVDVTLGFTPTKTQLRPDTKVRCASCGVDTSCSLMVTPDMCALCSTAGVEEATAIQTKAAVPGANSHLVECRGCHGLYAVIQTDLLNITPKCFYCRSGAKQKPPMHHCNGCWNAFVDPAGLYAAAHPNVCAVCTATPTKATAPTTLTLQALLAANPGILADLQWTRPTTAASFVAMAFDRTINYFKMFTLKHGLLFSATQATSEPTPLIVDGKRVHNADALVALIRDTVVSGTLKDVCNLCFDELTLPALTSACGRCATKCCESCLSRWYGAVQPGKMVLASNLGVSVLPSGAHARCAPQHNRQACALHWCYVCAAGFDSADDVYAHLYATHRGIYDFDDE
;
A
#
# COMPACT_ATOMS: atom_id res chain seq x y z
N MET A 1 -13.29 2.89 -17.01
CA MET A 1 -13.79 2.03 -18.10
C MET A 1 -12.61 1.78 -19.03
N GLU A 2 -12.05 0.58 -19.01
CA GLU A 2 -11.03 0.17 -20.00
C GLU A 2 -11.76 -0.34 -21.25
N PRO A 3 -11.49 0.23 -22.44
CA PRO A 3 -11.94 -0.33 -23.70
C PRO A 3 -10.81 -1.21 -24.26
N HIS A 4 -10.90 -2.52 -24.07
CA HIS A 4 -10.16 -3.45 -24.91
C HIS A 4 -11.13 -4.04 -25.92
N ALA A 5 -10.88 -3.75 -27.19
CA ALA A 5 -11.53 -4.41 -28.31
C ALA A 5 -10.89 -5.79 -28.47
N GLU A 6 -11.54 -6.82 -27.94
CA GLU A 6 -11.27 -8.23 -28.27
C GLU A 6 -12.48 -8.77 -29.02
N ALA A 7 -12.21 -9.55 -30.06
CA ALA A 7 -13.16 -9.97 -31.08
C ALA A 7 -14.40 -10.67 -30.50
N GLU A 8 -15.57 -10.36 -31.09
CA GLU A 8 -16.83 -11.03 -30.77
C GLU A 8 -16.74 -12.53 -31.07
N PRO A 9 -17.13 -13.42 -30.14
CA PRO A 9 -17.16 -14.85 -30.40
C PRO A 9 -18.26 -15.19 -31.41
N SER A 10 -17.87 -15.91 -32.47
CA SER A 10 -18.74 -16.39 -33.53
C SER A 10 -19.83 -17.33 -33.01
N THR A 11 -21.07 -17.08 -33.43
CA THR A 11 -22.22 -18.01 -33.56
C THR A 11 -22.24 -19.23 -32.62
N THR A 12 -23.01 -19.12 -31.53
CA THR A 12 -23.27 -20.16 -30.53
C THR A 12 -24.11 -21.31 -31.09
N GLU A 13 -23.48 -22.47 -31.34
CA GLU A 13 -24.20 -23.75 -31.27
C GLU A 13 -24.71 -23.96 -29.85
N LYS A 14 -25.98 -24.38 -29.69
CA LYS A 14 -26.57 -24.68 -28.38
C LYS A 14 -25.92 -25.94 -27.80
N ARG A 15 -24.98 -25.76 -26.88
CA ARG A 15 -24.36 -26.85 -26.12
C ARG A 15 -25.40 -27.58 -25.23
N PRO A 16 -25.29 -28.91 -25.06
CA PRO A 16 -26.25 -29.69 -24.27
C PRO A 16 -26.20 -29.32 -22.77
N VAL A 17 -27.33 -29.50 -22.09
CA VAL A 17 -27.47 -29.41 -20.62
C VAL A 17 -27.16 -30.77 -20.03
N VAL A 18 -26.41 -30.81 -18.92
CA VAL A 18 -26.01 -32.05 -18.23
C VAL A 18 -26.59 -32.04 -16.82
N ASP A 19 -27.16 -33.16 -16.39
CA ASP A 19 -27.70 -33.34 -15.05
C ASP A 19 -26.72 -34.12 -14.16
N LEU A 20 -26.17 -33.48 -13.13
CA LEU A 20 -25.28 -34.10 -12.16
C LEU A 20 -26.07 -34.55 -10.94
N PHE A 21 -26.12 -35.85 -10.69
CA PHE A 21 -26.75 -36.44 -9.52
C PHE A 21 -25.70 -36.75 -8.45
N VAL A 22 -25.81 -36.08 -7.30
CA VAL A 22 -25.02 -36.35 -6.10
C VAL A 22 -25.85 -37.25 -5.18
N VAL A 23 -25.50 -38.53 -5.16
CA VAL A 23 -26.20 -39.58 -4.41
C VAL A 23 -25.43 -39.86 -3.13
N CYS A 24 -26.05 -39.65 -1.98
CA CYS A 24 -25.38 -39.61 -0.70
C CYS A 24 -26.02 -40.55 0.31
N ASP A 25 -25.20 -41.42 0.87
CA ASP A 25 -25.50 -42.14 2.09
C ASP A 25 -25.51 -41.19 3.30
N THR A 26 -26.58 -41.23 4.07
CA THR A 26 -26.79 -40.36 5.25
C THR A 26 -27.11 -41.13 6.52
N THR A 27 -26.66 -42.38 6.63
CA THR A 27 -26.79 -43.16 7.87
C THR A 27 -25.77 -42.75 8.92
N GLY A 28 -25.87 -43.33 10.13
CA GLY A 28 -25.02 -42.97 11.26
C GLY A 28 -23.51 -43.17 11.02
N SER A 29 -23.11 -44.19 10.24
CA SER A 29 -21.71 -44.50 9.91
C SER A 29 -21.03 -43.37 9.11
N MET A 30 -21.82 -42.67 8.30
CA MET A 30 -21.41 -41.52 7.49
C MET A 30 -21.33 -40.23 8.30
N GLY A 31 -21.39 -40.27 9.63
CA GLY A 31 -21.40 -39.11 10.54
C GLY A 31 -20.45 -37.95 10.19
N SER A 32 -19.15 -38.24 10.13
CA SER A 32 -18.12 -37.25 9.76
C SER A 32 -18.16 -36.88 8.28
N TYR A 33 -18.67 -37.78 7.45
CA TYR A 33 -18.77 -37.60 6.00
C TYR A 33 -19.90 -36.66 5.62
N VAL A 34 -21.11 -36.81 6.18
CA VAL A 34 -22.29 -35.98 5.87
C VAL A 34 -22.05 -34.52 6.26
N ALA A 35 -21.41 -34.27 7.41
CA ALA A 35 -21.04 -32.91 7.82
C ALA A 35 -20.12 -32.25 6.78
N SER A 36 -19.16 -33.01 6.28
CA SER A 36 -18.21 -32.59 5.24
C SER A 36 -18.86 -32.43 3.86
N LEU A 37 -19.80 -33.30 3.54
CA LEU A 37 -20.49 -33.38 2.26
C LEU A 37 -21.47 -32.22 2.07
N SER A 38 -22.11 -31.75 3.15
CA SER A 38 -22.95 -30.55 3.11
C SER A 38 -22.15 -29.31 2.64
N SER A 39 -20.95 -29.13 3.20
CA SER A 39 -20.01 -28.07 2.77
C SER A 39 -19.53 -28.30 1.33
N THR A 40 -19.19 -29.54 0.98
CA THR A 40 -18.74 -29.91 -0.38
C THR A 40 -19.81 -29.63 -1.44
N ILE A 41 -21.08 -29.96 -1.16
CA ILE A 41 -22.21 -29.72 -2.07
C ILE A 41 -22.33 -28.21 -2.33
N ASN A 42 -22.24 -27.36 -1.31
CA ASN A 42 -22.29 -25.92 -1.49
C ASN A 42 -21.13 -25.38 -2.35
N GLN A 43 -19.91 -25.93 -2.16
CA GLN A 43 -18.74 -25.55 -2.96
C GLN A 43 -18.89 -25.98 -4.43
N VAL A 44 -19.23 -27.25 -4.66
CA VAL A 44 -19.45 -27.82 -5.99
C VAL A 44 -20.57 -27.07 -6.70
N PHE A 45 -21.64 -26.72 -5.98
CA PHE A 45 -22.74 -25.95 -6.52
C PHE A 45 -22.29 -24.57 -7.03
N ALA A 46 -21.62 -23.80 -6.17
CA ALA A 46 -21.17 -22.45 -6.51
C ALA A 46 -20.15 -22.48 -7.68
N LEU A 47 -19.25 -23.46 -7.70
CA LEU A 47 -18.26 -23.61 -8.76
C LEU A 47 -18.85 -24.14 -10.06
N THR A 48 -19.76 -25.11 -10.02
CA THR A 48 -20.37 -25.67 -11.24
C THR A 48 -21.23 -24.64 -11.95
N GLU A 49 -21.97 -23.80 -11.22
CA GLU A 49 -22.74 -22.72 -11.81
C GLU A 49 -21.83 -21.76 -12.60
N LEU A 50 -20.67 -21.42 -12.04
CA LEU A 50 -19.68 -20.54 -12.64
C LEU A 50 -18.90 -21.19 -13.80
N LEU A 51 -18.42 -22.42 -13.62
CA LEU A 51 -17.57 -23.13 -14.58
C LEU A 51 -18.35 -23.59 -15.83
N PHE A 52 -19.62 -23.94 -15.67
CA PHE A 52 -20.49 -24.36 -16.78
C PHE A 52 -21.40 -23.25 -17.29
N ASN A 53 -21.26 -22.01 -16.78
CA ASN A 53 -22.14 -20.89 -17.08
C ASN A 53 -23.64 -21.28 -16.98
N GLY A 54 -23.99 -22.01 -15.91
CA GLY A 54 -25.35 -22.50 -15.64
C GLY A 54 -25.85 -23.71 -16.45
N ARG A 55 -25.02 -24.34 -17.30
CA ARG A 55 -25.40 -25.53 -18.10
C ARG A 55 -25.48 -26.83 -17.31
N LEU A 56 -24.73 -26.96 -16.20
CA LEU A 56 -24.80 -28.13 -15.34
C LEU A 56 -25.93 -27.96 -14.33
N LYS A 57 -26.84 -28.94 -14.24
CA LYS A 57 -27.95 -28.95 -13.28
C LYS A 57 -27.71 -29.97 -12.18
N LEU A 58 -27.56 -29.50 -10.94
CA LEU A 58 -27.32 -30.34 -9.78
C LEU A 58 -28.63 -30.92 -9.23
N HIS A 59 -28.61 -32.20 -8.93
CA HIS A 59 -29.62 -32.93 -8.18
C HIS A 59 -28.95 -33.65 -7.01
N VAL A 60 -29.56 -33.62 -5.84
CA VAL A 60 -29.06 -34.30 -4.64
C VAL A 60 -30.08 -35.35 -4.22
N VAL A 61 -29.62 -36.59 -4.07
CA VAL A 61 -30.43 -37.73 -3.61
C VAL A 61 -29.78 -38.27 -2.35
N SER A 62 -30.45 -38.15 -1.22
CA SER A 62 -30.01 -38.65 0.08
C SER A 62 -30.77 -39.91 0.42
N TYR A 63 -30.07 -40.97 0.81
CA TYR A 63 -30.69 -42.22 1.24
C TYR A 63 -30.21 -42.67 2.62
N LYS A 64 -31.03 -43.52 3.25
CA LYS A 64 -30.80 -44.15 4.55
C LYS A 64 -31.22 -45.61 4.48
N ASP A 65 -31.73 -46.15 5.59
CA ASP A 65 -32.24 -47.51 5.67
C ASP A 65 -33.76 -47.55 5.87
N TYR A 66 -34.35 -48.72 5.70
CA TYR A 66 -35.78 -48.97 5.84
C TYR A 66 -36.33 -48.82 7.27
N CYS A 67 -35.45 -48.80 8.27
CA CYS A 67 -35.83 -48.47 9.64
C CYS A 67 -36.09 -46.96 9.85
N ASP A 68 -35.69 -46.09 8.90
CA ASP A 68 -35.86 -44.64 8.96
C ASP A 68 -37.23 -44.13 8.46
N GLY A 69 -38.17 -45.04 8.16
CA GLY A 69 -39.57 -44.72 7.90
C GLY A 69 -39.79 -43.95 6.60
N VAL A 70 -40.25 -42.68 6.70
CA VAL A 70 -40.51 -41.84 5.51
C VAL A 70 -39.24 -41.24 4.91
N ASN A 71 -38.11 -41.31 5.62
CA ASN A 71 -36.85 -40.67 5.23
C ASN A 71 -35.88 -41.62 4.50
N VAL A 72 -36.34 -42.78 4.03
CA VAL A 72 -35.51 -43.79 3.33
C VAL A 72 -34.81 -43.18 2.12
N VAL A 73 -35.53 -42.36 1.33
CA VAL A 73 -34.97 -41.56 0.24
C VAL A 73 -35.58 -40.17 0.28
N THR A 74 -34.73 -39.15 0.23
CA THR A 74 -35.13 -37.75 0.03
C THR A 74 -34.33 -37.18 -1.13
N SER A 75 -34.95 -36.34 -1.97
CA SER A 75 -34.29 -35.79 -3.15
C SER A 75 -34.70 -34.35 -3.42
N ILE A 76 -33.80 -33.60 -4.05
CA ILE A 76 -34.02 -32.23 -4.52
C ILE A 76 -33.23 -31.99 -5.80
N GLY A 77 -33.68 -31.08 -6.66
CA GLY A 77 -33.05 -30.86 -7.96
C GLY A 77 -33.24 -29.46 -8.54
N GLN A 78 -32.19 -28.92 -9.19
CA GLN A 78 -32.19 -27.58 -9.79
C GLN A 78 -33.21 -27.38 -10.92
N ARG A 79 -33.74 -28.47 -11.49
CA ARG A 79 -34.79 -28.37 -12.51
C ARG A 79 -36.17 -28.07 -11.92
N THR A 80 -36.37 -28.32 -10.63
CA THR A 80 -37.66 -28.23 -9.95
C THR A 80 -37.64 -27.34 -8.72
N HIS A 81 -36.45 -26.94 -8.24
CA HIS A 81 -36.25 -26.16 -7.02
C HIS A 81 -35.26 -25.02 -7.26
N SER A 82 -35.33 -24.00 -6.42
CA SER A 82 -34.41 -22.87 -6.40
C SER A 82 -33.06 -23.23 -5.77
N ASN A 83 -32.04 -22.42 -6.07
CA ASN A 83 -30.70 -22.56 -5.50
C ASN A 83 -30.73 -22.51 -3.95
N ASP A 84 -31.57 -21.65 -3.37
CA ASP A 84 -31.69 -21.50 -1.91
C ASP A 84 -32.33 -22.72 -1.24
N GLU A 85 -33.30 -23.37 -1.91
CA GLU A 85 -33.92 -24.59 -1.41
C GLU A 85 -32.91 -25.75 -1.39
N ILE A 86 -32.06 -25.86 -2.41
CA ILE A 86 -30.99 -26.87 -2.49
C ILE A 86 -29.95 -26.66 -1.39
N LYS A 87 -29.52 -25.42 -1.16
CA LYS A 87 -28.60 -25.09 -0.05
C LYS A 87 -29.23 -25.40 1.31
N THR A 88 -30.51 -25.06 1.48
CA THR A 88 -31.28 -25.37 2.69
C THR A 88 -31.40 -26.86 2.92
N PHE A 89 -31.62 -27.63 1.85
CA PHE A 89 -31.65 -29.10 1.90
C PHE A 89 -30.28 -29.66 2.29
N ALA A 90 -29.19 -29.23 1.63
CA ALA A 90 -27.83 -29.65 1.95
C ALA A 90 -27.47 -29.36 3.41
N ALA A 91 -27.86 -28.19 3.94
CA ALA A 91 -27.62 -27.80 5.34
C ALA A 91 -28.42 -28.64 6.36
N LYS A 92 -29.54 -29.24 5.93
CA LYS A 92 -30.41 -30.09 6.75
C LYS A 92 -30.02 -31.57 6.72
N LEU A 93 -29.09 -31.99 5.85
CA LEU A 93 -28.59 -33.36 5.84
C LEU A 93 -28.01 -33.69 7.23
N ARG A 94 -28.52 -34.77 7.84
CA ARG A 94 -28.09 -35.22 9.17
C ARG A 94 -27.85 -36.74 9.13
N PRO A 95 -26.66 -37.18 9.58
CA PRO A 95 -26.39 -38.60 9.74
C PRO A 95 -27.29 -39.14 10.84
N SER A 96 -28.18 -40.06 10.51
CA SER A 96 -29.02 -40.73 11.50
C SER A 96 -29.53 -42.04 10.94
N GLY A 97 -29.95 -42.93 11.83
CA GLY A 97 -30.48 -44.23 11.42
C GLY A 97 -29.39 -45.19 10.98
N GLY A 98 -29.79 -46.16 10.17
CA GLY A 98 -29.04 -47.38 9.90
C GLY A 98 -29.53 -48.50 10.82
N GLY A 99 -30.13 -49.53 10.24
CA GLY A 99 -30.66 -50.69 10.94
C GLY A 99 -29.62 -51.79 10.96
N ASP A 100 -29.42 -52.42 9.81
CA ASP A 100 -28.32 -53.35 9.56
C ASP A 100 -27.20 -52.68 8.76
N TYR A 101 -26.14 -53.45 8.45
CA TYR A 101 -24.96 -52.92 7.77
C TYR A 101 -25.19 -52.55 6.29
N PRO A 102 -26.00 -53.29 5.51
CA PRO A 102 -26.36 -52.87 4.16
C PRO A 102 -27.39 -51.73 4.15
N GLU A 103 -27.42 -50.93 3.08
CA GLU A 103 -28.22 -49.69 3.02
C GLU A 103 -29.09 -49.60 1.74
N ALA A 104 -30.09 -48.71 1.73
CA ALA A 104 -31.13 -48.63 0.68
C ALA A 104 -30.69 -47.92 -0.62
N VAL A 105 -29.46 -48.16 -1.07
CA VAL A 105 -28.91 -47.52 -2.28
C VAL A 105 -29.62 -47.95 -3.57
N LYS A 106 -30.23 -49.15 -3.63
CA LYS A 106 -31.02 -49.56 -4.80
C LYS A 106 -32.24 -48.65 -5.00
N THR A 107 -32.87 -48.27 -3.89
CA THR A 107 -34.00 -47.34 -3.88
C THR A 107 -33.56 -45.94 -4.30
N ALA A 108 -32.37 -45.50 -3.87
CA ALA A 108 -31.78 -44.23 -4.28
C ALA A 108 -31.50 -44.19 -5.80
N LEU A 109 -30.91 -45.25 -6.37
CA LEU A 109 -30.62 -45.33 -7.81
C LEU A 109 -31.90 -45.41 -8.64
N ASN A 110 -32.95 -46.08 -8.15
CA ASN A 110 -34.27 -46.03 -8.78
C ASN A 110 -34.87 -44.62 -8.75
N ALA A 111 -34.68 -43.87 -7.66
CA ALA A 111 -35.10 -42.47 -7.60
C ALA A 111 -34.33 -41.57 -8.59
N VAL A 112 -33.03 -41.82 -8.79
CA VAL A 112 -32.23 -41.15 -9.84
C VAL A 112 -32.82 -41.43 -11.22
N VAL A 113 -33.06 -42.70 -11.57
CA VAL A 113 -33.63 -43.08 -12.87
C VAL A 113 -35.02 -42.47 -13.07
N ALA A 114 -35.87 -42.52 -12.05
CA ALA A 114 -37.18 -41.87 -12.05
C ALA A 114 -37.09 -40.36 -12.31
N THR A 115 -36.10 -39.69 -11.71
CA THR A 115 -35.87 -38.25 -11.88
C THR A 115 -35.39 -37.94 -13.30
N ILE A 116 -34.45 -38.73 -13.83
CA ILE A 116 -33.97 -38.63 -15.22
C ILE A 116 -35.13 -38.71 -16.21
N ASP A 117 -36.03 -39.68 -16.00
CA ASP A 117 -37.19 -39.89 -16.87
C ASP A 117 -38.22 -38.76 -16.73
N ALA A 118 -38.47 -38.29 -15.51
CA ALA A 118 -39.41 -37.21 -15.23
C ALA A 118 -38.97 -35.87 -15.83
N VAL A 119 -37.68 -35.55 -15.76
CA VAL A 119 -37.12 -34.28 -16.28
C VAL A 119 -36.66 -34.38 -17.74
N GLN A 120 -36.79 -35.57 -18.34
CA GLN A 120 -36.34 -35.89 -19.70
C GLN A 120 -34.88 -35.48 -19.91
N ALA A 121 -34.01 -35.85 -18.97
CA ALA A 121 -32.59 -35.49 -19.03
C ALA A 121 -31.95 -36.12 -20.28
N THR A 122 -31.28 -35.28 -21.07
CA THR A 122 -30.59 -35.70 -22.31
C THR A 122 -29.22 -36.31 -22.05
N ASP A 123 -28.61 -35.94 -20.91
CA ASP A 123 -27.32 -36.43 -20.46
C ASP A 123 -27.24 -36.29 -18.94
N ALA A 124 -26.73 -37.32 -18.26
CA ALA A 124 -26.70 -37.38 -16.80
C ALA A 124 -25.48 -38.13 -16.28
N VAL A 125 -24.92 -37.66 -15.17
CA VAL A 125 -23.77 -38.26 -14.49
C VAL A 125 -24.09 -38.44 -13.01
N VAL A 126 -23.66 -39.55 -12.41
CA VAL A 126 -23.91 -39.85 -10.99
C VAL A 126 -22.60 -39.86 -10.21
N PHE A 127 -22.52 -39.04 -9.16
CA PHE A 127 -21.49 -39.10 -8.13
C PHE A 127 -22.10 -39.72 -6.88
N LEU A 128 -21.64 -40.91 -6.50
CA LEU A 128 -22.18 -41.69 -5.39
C LEU A 128 -21.22 -41.70 -4.21
N TYR A 129 -21.72 -41.38 -3.01
CA TYR A 129 -20.95 -41.30 -1.77
C TYR A 129 -21.51 -42.28 -0.75
N THR A 130 -20.71 -43.24 -0.28
CA THR A 130 -21.18 -44.31 0.63
C THR A 130 -20.03 -44.92 1.43
N ASP A 131 -20.37 -45.64 2.50
CA ASP A 131 -19.44 -46.52 3.19
C ASP A 131 -19.97 -47.95 3.41
N ALA A 132 -21.11 -48.31 2.81
CA ALA A 132 -21.82 -49.56 3.07
C ALA A 132 -22.33 -50.24 1.76
N PRO A 133 -22.52 -51.58 1.76
CA PRO A 133 -23.02 -52.29 0.59
C PRO A 133 -24.54 -52.11 0.42
N PRO A 134 -25.11 -52.42 -0.77
CA PRO A 134 -26.55 -52.53 -0.94
C PRO A 134 -27.13 -53.70 -0.15
N HIS A 135 -28.43 -53.58 0.17
CA HIS A 135 -29.28 -54.72 0.54
C HIS A 135 -29.22 -55.78 -0.57
N HIS A 136 -28.50 -56.87 -0.34
CA HIS A 136 -28.21 -57.89 -1.34
C HIS A 136 -28.22 -59.29 -0.71
N PRO A 137 -28.58 -60.37 -1.42
CA PRO A 137 -28.54 -61.74 -0.90
C PRO A 137 -27.19 -62.16 -0.32
N ALA A 138 -26.10 -61.57 -0.82
CA ALA A 138 -24.72 -61.83 -0.37
C ALA A 138 -24.29 -61.02 0.87
N THR A 139 -25.08 -60.05 1.33
CA THR A 139 -24.71 -59.12 2.42
C THR A 139 -25.48 -59.37 3.71
N SER A 140 -26.24 -60.47 3.78
CA SER A 140 -26.99 -60.91 4.98
C SER A 140 -27.92 -59.83 5.55
N SER A 141 -28.59 -59.08 4.66
CA SER A 141 -29.49 -57.99 5.03
C SER A 141 -30.83 -58.48 5.63
N SER A 142 -31.28 -57.83 6.70
CA SER A 142 -32.60 -58.00 7.32
C SER A 142 -33.71 -57.21 6.59
N HIS A 143 -33.34 -56.18 5.82
CA HIS A 143 -34.26 -55.27 5.13
C HIS A 143 -34.44 -55.56 3.63
N LEU A 144 -33.73 -56.54 3.06
CA LEU A 144 -33.81 -56.90 1.63
C LEU A 144 -35.24 -57.13 1.11
N GLN A 145 -36.08 -57.87 1.84
CA GLN A 145 -37.46 -58.13 1.40
C GLN A 145 -38.32 -56.86 1.42
N GLN A 146 -38.07 -55.98 2.38
CA GLN A 146 -38.76 -54.69 2.49
C GLN A 146 -38.35 -53.77 1.33
N GLU A 147 -37.07 -53.78 0.95
CA GLU A 147 -36.57 -53.04 -0.21
C GLU A 147 -37.22 -53.51 -1.51
N VAL A 148 -37.23 -54.83 -1.76
CA VAL A 148 -37.84 -55.41 -2.97
C VAL A 148 -39.33 -55.05 -3.05
N ALA A 149 -40.07 -55.15 -1.95
CA ALA A 149 -41.49 -54.79 -1.91
C ALA A 149 -41.73 -53.29 -2.14
N ALA A 150 -40.90 -52.43 -1.55
CA ALA A 150 -41.01 -50.98 -1.71
C ALA A 150 -40.69 -50.54 -3.15
N ILE A 151 -39.66 -51.12 -3.76
CA ILE A 151 -39.32 -50.83 -5.16
C ILE A 151 -40.40 -51.35 -6.11
N GLY A 152 -40.85 -52.59 -5.94
CA GLY A 152 -41.90 -53.18 -6.79
C GLY A 152 -43.27 -52.51 -6.64
N GLY A 153 -43.55 -51.90 -5.49
CA GLY A 153 -44.78 -51.16 -5.22
C GLY A 153 -44.80 -49.73 -5.82
N ASN A 154 -43.67 -49.21 -6.29
CA ASN A 154 -43.58 -47.87 -6.87
C ASN A 154 -43.51 -47.94 -8.41
N PRO A 155 -44.57 -47.53 -9.13
CA PRO A 155 -44.62 -47.66 -10.60
C PRO A 155 -43.61 -46.77 -11.34
N VAL A 156 -43.02 -45.77 -10.67
CA VAL A 156 -42.00 -44.89 -11.27
C VAL A 156 -40.61 -45.52 -11.22
N TYR A 157 -40.40 -46.54 -10.39
CA TYR A 157 -39.11 -47.22 -10.23
C TYR A 157 -38.92 -48.31 -11.27
N THR A 158 -38.37 -47.91 -12.42
CA THR A 158 -38.24 -48.75 -13.61
C THR A 158 -36.97 -49.60 -13.65
N ALA A 159 -35.95 -49.28 -12.85
CA ALA A 159 -34.70 -50.03 -12.81
C ALA A 159 -34.82 -51.35 -12.04
N GLY A 160 -35.82 -51.45 -11.16
CA GLY A 160 -36.14 -52.66 -10.40
C GLY A 160 -35.23 -52.85 -9.18
N SER A 161 -35.48 -53.92 -8.42
CA SER A 161 -34.77 -54.23 -7.17
C SER A 161 -33.56 -55.16 -7.35
N ASP A 162 -33.32 -55.65 -8.57
CA ASP A 162 -32.18 -56.51 -8.91
C ASP A 162 -30.96 -55.64 -9.27
N TRP A 163 -29.80 -55.91 -8.65
CA TRP A 163 -28.59 -55.11 -8.87
C TRP A 163 -28.14 -55.07 -10.34
N PHE A 164 -28.19 -56.20 -11.05
CA PHE A 164 -27.83 -56.25 -12.48
C PHE A 164 -28.92 -55.64 -13.36
N GLY A 165 -30.17 -55.63 -12.92
CA GLY A 165 -31.25 -54.83 -13.51
C GLY A 165 -30.96 -53.33 -13.46
N ILE A 166 -30.52 -52.84 -12.30
CA ILE A 166 -30.12 -51.43 -12.10
C ILE A 166 -28.91 -51.10 -12.97
N GLN A 167 -27.88 -51.95 -12.96
CA GLN A 167 -26.69 -51.80 -13.81
C GLN A 167 -27.07 -51.68 -15.30
N LYS A 168 -27.86 -52.62 -15.83
CA LYS A 168 -28.31 -52.61 -17.23
C LYS A 168 -29.13 -51.36 -17.56
N THR A 169 -29.98 -50.92 -16.64
CA THR A 169 -30.78 -49.71 -16.82
C THR A 169 -29.89 -48.47 -16.96
N LEU A 170 -28.92 -48.29 -16.05
CA LEU A 170 -27.97 -47.18 -16.09
C LEU A 170 -27.09 -47.23 -17.36
N GLN A 171 -26.61 -48.41 -17.76
CA GLN A 171 -25.86 -48.60 -19.00
C GLN A 171 -26.70 -48.27 -20.24
N SER A 172 -27.97 -48.74 -20.30
CA SER A 172 -28.87 -48.47 -21.42
C SER A 172 -29.19 -46.99 -21.60
N LYS A 173 -29.25 -46.24 -20.48
CA LYS A 173 -29.45 -44.79 -20.44
C LYS A 173 -28.13 -44.01 -20.57
N ARG A 174 -26.99 -44.71 -20.64
CA ARG A 174 -25.62 -44.15 -20.73
C ARG A 174 -25.29 -43.20 -19.57
N VAL A 175 -25.70 -43.57 -18.35
CA VAL A 175 -25.47 -42.78 -17.14
C VAL A 175 -24.23 -43.34 -16.42
N PRO A 176 -23.04 -42.70 -16.53
CA PRO A 176 -21.87 -43.14 -15.80
C PRO A 176 -22.03 -42.87 -14.30
N VAL A 177 -21.57 -43.84 -13.50
CA VAL A 177 -21.55 -43.76 -12.03
C VAL A 177 -20.12 -43.73 -11.54
N TYR A 178 -19.77 -42.71 -10.77
CA TYR A 178 -18.48 -42.58 -10.10
C TYR A 178 -18.72 -42.67 -8.60
N THR A 179 -18.05 -43.61 -7.94
CA THR A 179 -18.26 -43.85 -6.51
C THR A 179 -17.07 -43.42 -5.67
N PHE A 180 -17.34 -42.58 -4.66
CA PHE A 180 -16.44 -42.24 -3.58
C PHE A 180 -16.80 -43.09 -2.35
N HIS A 181 -16.01 -44.13 -2.10
CA HIS A 181 -16.26 -45.07 -1.00
C HIS A 181 -15.36 -44.74 0.19
N SER A 182 -15.90 -44.65 1.40
CA SER A 182 -15.06 -44.45 2.59
C SER A 182 -14.31 -45.73 2.96
N ASN A 183 -13.07 -45.63 3.42
CA ASN A 183 -12.39 -46.79 3.99
C ASN A 183 -13.10 -47.32 5.24
N GLN A 184 -13.10 -48.65 5.40
CA GLN A 184 -13.61 -49.32 6.59
C GLN A 184 -12.46 -49.80 7.49
N TYR A 185 -12.80 -50.40 8.63
CA TYR A 185 -11.83 -50.90 9.61
C TYR A 185 -10.85 -51.93 9.04
N THR A 186 -11.26 -52.70 8.03
CA THR A 186 -10.39 -53.64 7.31
C THR A 186 -10.47 -53.44 5.80
N ALA A 187 -9.38 -53.78 5.11
CA ALA A 187 -9.36 -53.76 3.65
C ALA A 187 -10.38 -54.75 3.07
N GLU A 188 -10.52 -55.93 3.67
CA GLU A 188 -11.49 -56.95 3.25
C GLU A 188 -12.93 -56.45 3.33
N ALA A 189 -13.31 -55.78 4.42
CA ALA A 189 -14.65 -55.23 4.57
C ALA A 189 -14.92 -54.09 3.58
N THR A 190 -13.91 -53.25 3.34
CA THR A 190 -13.96 -52.20 2.30
C THR A 190 -14.20 -52.82 0.91
N LEU A 191 -13.48 -53.88 0.54
CA LEU A 191 -13.64 -54.55 -0.76
C LEU A 191 -14.97 -55.29 -0.88
N ALA A 192 -15.43 -55.93 0.20
CA ALA A 192 -16.72 -56.62 0.25
C ALA A 192 -17.91 -55.67 0.05
N SER A 193 -17.73 -54.37 0.35
CA SER A 193 -18.70 -53.32 0.04
C SER A 193 -18.48 -52.68 -1.34
N ALA A 194 -17.25 -52.25 -1.61
CA ALA A 194 -16.89 -51.52 -2.83
C ALA A 194 -17.13 -52.32 -4.12
N ILE A 195 -17.11 -53.65 -4.06
CA ILE A 195 -17.39 -54.55 -5.20
C ILE A 195 -18.72 -54.24 -5.89
N PHE A 196 -19.78 -53.93 -5.14
CA PHE A 196 -21.09 -53.66 -5.71
C PHE A 196 -21.06 -52.42 -6.60
N TYR A 197 -20.33 -51.40 -6.16
CA TYR A 197 -20.17 -50.13 -6.87
C TYR A 197 -19.22 -50.23 -8.05
N ALA A 198 -18.19 -51.09 -7.99
CA ALA A 198 -17.31 -51.37 -9.12
C ALA A 198 -18.07 -51.95 -10.33
N LEU A 199 -19.16 -52.68 -10.09
CA LEU A 199 -20.05 -53.15 -11.15
C LEU A 199 -20.83 -52.01 -11.83
N LEU A 200 -21.01 -50.87 -11.17
CA LEU A 200 -21.71 -49.71 -11.74
C LEU A 200 -20.75 -48.73 -12.44
N GLY A 201 -19.49 -48.65 -11.99
CA GLY A 201 -18.47 -47.79 -12.58
C GLY A 201 -17.23 -47.65 -11.70
N PRO A 202 -16.35 -46.67 -11.98
CA PRO A 202 -15.10 -46.48 -11.24
C PRO A 202 -15.32 -46.18 -9.75
N VAL A 203 -14.51 -46.81 -8.90
CA VAL A 203 -14.55 -46.60 -7.44
C VAL A 203 -13.25 -45.97 -6.96
N THR A 204 -13.37 -44.86 -6.23
CA THR A 204 -12.28 -44.21 -5.51
C THR A 204 -12.48 -44.42 -4.02
N VAL A 205 -11.61 -45.23 -3.41
CA VAL A 205 -11.63 -45.42 -1.95
C VAL A 205 -10.87 -44.25 -1.30
N LEU A 206 -11.58 -43.43 -0.53
CA LEU A 206 -11.00 -42.27 0.13
C LEU A 206 -10.19 -42.70 1.37
N THR A 207 -8.96 -42.21 1.45
CA THR A 207 -8.01 -42.52 2.54
C THR A 207 -8.36 -41.82 3.85
N SER A 208 -9.11 -40.72 3.79
CA SER A 208 -9.59 -39.97 4.95
C SER A 208 -10.99 -39.39 4.71
N ARG A 209 -11.78 -39.24 5.77
CA ARG A 209 -13.16 -38.72 5.74
C ARG A 209 -13.21 -37.20 5.99
N THR A 210 -12.16 -36.47 5.59
CA THR A 210 -12.08 -35.01 5.81
C THR A 210 -12.80 -34.24 4.70
N PRO A 211 -13.37 -33.06 4.98
CA PRO A 211 -13.97 -32.21 3.94
C PRO A 211 -13.02 -31.91 2.79
N THR A 212 -11.76 -31.62 3.11
CA THR A 212 -10.73 -31.32 2.10
C THR A 212 -10.52 -32.47 1.13
N MET A 213 -10.44 -33.72 1.60
CA MET A 213 -10.24 -34.88 0.75
C MET A 213 -11.45 -35.15 -0.15
N ILE A 214 -12.66 -35.04 0.42
CA ILE A 214 -13.91 -35.25 -0.32
C ILE A 214 -14.05 -34.17 -1.41
N THR A 215 -13.93 -32.89 -1.06
CA THR A 215 -13.94 -31.78 -2.02
C THR A 215 -12.88 -31.97 -3.10
N LYS A 216 -11.65 -32.33 -2.72
CA LYS A 216 -10.53 -32.55 -3.67
C LYS A 216 -10.88 -33.64 -4.68
N ALA A 217 -11.41 -34.76 -4.23
CA ALA A 217 -11.82 -35.86 -5.10
C ALA A 217 -13.00 -35.49 -6.01
N THR A 218 -14.03 -34.82 -5.46
CA THR A 218 -15.21 -34.39 -6.22
C THR A 218 -14.88 -33.36 -7.28
N ILE A 219 -14.14 -32.29 -6.92
CA ILE A 219 -13.74 -31.25 -7.87
C ILE A 219 -12.72 -31.80 -8.87
N GLY A 220 -11.80 -32.66 -8.43
CA GLY A 220 -10.83 -33.31 -9.31
C GLY A 220 -11.50 -34.15 -10.39
N LEU A 221 -12.50 -34.96 -10.03
CA LEU A 221 -13.30 -35.70 -11.01
C LEU A 221 -14.05 -34.74 -11.93
N LEU A 222 -14.72 -33.72 -11.39
CA LEU A 222 -15.45 -32.74 -12.20
C LEU A 222 -14.55 -32.07 -13.24
N LEU A 223 -13.34 -31.64 -12.86
CA LEU A 223 -12.38 -31.00 -13.75
C LEU A 223 -11.93 -31.95 -14.88
N GLN A 224 -11.66 -33.21 -14.55
CA GLN A 224 -11.27 -34.20 -15.57
C GLN A 224 -12.42 -34.50 -16.54
N LEU A 225 -13.66 -34.60 -16.05
CA LEU A 225 -14.84 -34.73 -16.92
C LEU A 225 -15.03 -33.51 -17.84
N MET A 226 -14.58 -32.33 -17.42
CA MET A 226 -14.55 -31.11 -18.24
C MET A 226 -13.38 -31.04 -19.23
N GLY A 227 -12.46 -32.02 -19.21
CA GLY A 227 -11.24 -32.00 -20.01
C GLY A 227 -10.18 -31.03 -19.49
N GLN A 228 -10.19 -30.75 -18.19
CA GLN A 228 -9.26 -29.83 -17.53
C GLN A 228 -8.26 -30.60 -16.66
N ASP A 229 -7.03 -30.08 -16.57
CA ASP A 229 -5.99 -30.68 -15.73
C ASP A 229 -6.32 -30.57 -14.23
N PHE A 230 -5.92 -31.57 -13.47
CA PHE A 230 -6.09 -31.61 -12.02
C PHE A 230 -4.77 -31.94 -11.31
N ALA A 231 -4.15 -30.92 -10.73
CA ALA A 231 -2.81 -31.01 -10.16
C ALA A 231 -2.67 -31.98 -8.97
N CYS A 232 -3.76 -32.25 -8.24
CA CYS A 232 -3.74 -33.14 -7.06
C CYS A 232 -4.13 -34.59 -7.39
N ALA A 233 -4.12 -35.00 -8.66
CA ALA A 233 -4.51 -36.35 -9.07
C ALA A 233 -3.66 -37.45 -8.40
N ASP A 234 -2.38 -37.19 -8.11
CA ASP A 234 -1.46 -38.16 -7.53
C ASP A 234 -1.80 -38.57 -6.09
N GLU A 235 -2.59 -37.76 -5.37
CA GLU A 235 -3.04 -38.03 -4.01
C GLU A 235 -4.23 -39.01 -3.96
N LEU A 236 -4.85 -39.28 -5.10
CA LEU A 236 -6.04 -40.11 -5.24
C LEU A 236 -5.76 -41.31 -6.14
N ARG A 237 -6.49 -42.41 -5.93
CA ARG A 237 -6.36 -43.62 -6.75
C ARG A 237 -7.73 -44.22 -7.08
N VAL A 238 -7.88 -44.75 -8.29
CA VAL A 238 -9.01 -45.62 -8.62
C VAL A 238 -8.70 -47.03 -8.12
N THR A 239 -9.66 -47.68 -7.46
CA THR A 239 -9.51 -49.01 -6.88
C THR A 239 -10.22 -50.03 -7.77
N ASN A 240 -9.44 -50.88 -8.43
CA ASN A 240 -9.95 -51.98 -9.24
C ASN A 240 -10.09 -53.22 -8.36
N ILE A 241 -11.26 -53.84 -8.39
CA ILE A 241 -11.58 -54.99 -7.54
C ILE A 241 -11.51 -56.25 -8.39
N LEU A 242 -10.76 -57.23 -7.91
CA LEU A 242 -10.55 -58.49 -8.61
C LEU A 242 -10.98 -59.67 -7.74
N ARG A 243 -11.55 -60.69 -8.38
CA ARG A 243 -11.77 -61.99 -7.76
C ARG A 243 -10.95 -63.04 -8.49
N ASN A 244 -10.05 -63.69 -7.76
CA ASN A 244 -9.13 -64.68 -8.33
C ASN A 244 -8.37 -64.16 -9.58
N GLY A 245 -8.00 -62.87 -9.59
CA GLY A 245 -7.30 -62.21 -10.70
C GLY A 245 -8.19 -61.72 -11.84
N VAL A 246 -9.51 -61.95 -11.81
CA VAL A 246 -10.46 -61.42 -12.81
C VAL A 246 -11.08 -60.12 -12.30
N PRO A 247 -11.02 -59.01 -13.07
CA PRO A 247 -11.67 -57.75 -12.70
C PRO A 247 -13.19 -57.92 -12.57
N LEU A 248 -13.76 -57.33 -11.53
CA LEU A 248 -15.20 -57.20 -11.33
C LEU A 248 -15.58 -55.74 -11.53
N ASP A 249 -15.85 -55.41 -12.79
CA ASP A 249 -16.21 -54.07 -13.24
C ASP A 249 -17.54 -54.09 -14.01
N THR A 250 -17.86 -53.00 -14.71
CA THR A 250 -19.08 -52.84 -15.52
C THR A 250 -19.27 -53.89 -16.62
N THR A 251 -18.22 -54.63 -17.01
CA THR A 251 -18.31 -55.71 -18.00
C THR A 251 -18.85 -57.01 -17.42
N PHE A 252 -18.76 -57.18 -16.09
CA PHE A 252 -19.34 -58.31 -15.40
C PHE A 252 -20.85 -58.10 -15.24
N THR A 253 -21.63 -58.93 -15.93
CA THR A 253 -23.11 -58.87 -15.91
C THR A 253 -23.70 -60.26 -15.65
N ALA A 254 -24.85 -60.30 -14.98
CA ALA A 254 -25.60 -61.53 -14.76
C ALA A 254 -27.11 -61.32 -14.99
N GLU A 255 -27.90 -62.40 -14.99
CA GLU A 255 -29.36 -62.32 -15.12
C GLU A 255 -30.03 -61.96 -13.79
N LYS A 256 -29.47 -62.44 -12.68
CA LYS A 256 -29.96 -62.19 -11.32
C LYS A 256 -28.82 -61.92 -10.36
N GLU A 257 -29.09 -61.07 -9.37
CA GLU A 257 -28.12 -60.66 -8.35
C GLU A 257 -27.57 -61.82 -7.49
N THR A 258 -28.33 -62.92 -7.37
CA THR A 258 -27.87 -64.16 -6.70
C THR A 258 -26.67 -64.83 -7.38
N GLN A 259 -26.36 -64.46 -8.63
CA GLN A 259 -25.25 -65.02 -9.41
C GLN A 259 -23.93 -64.26 -9.21
N LEU A 260 -23.89 -63.20 -8.38
CA LEU A 260 -22.66 -62.47 -8.09
C LEU A 260 -21.57 -63.35 -7.46
N GLY A 261 -21.92 -64.45 -6.79
CA GLY A 261 -20.98 -65.38 -6.17
C GLY A 261 -20.44 -64.91 -4.81
N SER A 262 -19.43 -65.62 -4.29
CA SER A 262 -18.87 -65.36 -2.95
C SER A 262 -18.11 -64.02 -2.88
N LEU A 263 -18.29 -63.31 -1.76
CA LEU A 263 -17.52 -62.09 -1.45
C LEU A 263 -16.13 -62.41 -0.84
N LEU A 264 -15.78 -63.68 -0.67
CA LEU A 264 -14.46 -64.10 -0.17
C LEU A 264 -13.42 -64.14 -1.31
N GLY A 265 -12.15 -63.90 -0.97
CA GLY A 265 -11.04 -63.96 -1.92
C GLY A 265 -10.96 -62.76 -2.88
N LEU A 266 -11.50 -61.61 -2.46
CA LEU A 266 -11.35 -60.35 -3.18
C LEU A 266 -9.96 -59.77 -2.93
N SER A 267 -9.38 -59.24 -3.99
CA SER A 267 -8.14 -58.45 -3.98
C SER A 267 -8.38 -57.13 -4.70
N SER A 268 -7.52 -56.15 -4.48
CA SER A 268 -7.55 -54.90 -5.25
C SER A 268 -6.21 -54.57 -5.89
N SER A 269 -6.29 -53.89 -7.02
CA SER A 269 -5.19 -53.10 -7.58
C SER A 269 -5.61 -51.62 -7.59
N THR A 270 -4.63 -50.73 -7.74
CA THR A 270 -4.91 -49.30 -7.83
C THR A 270 -4.33 -48.71 -9.10
N GLU A 271 -5.06 -47.77 -9.69
CA GLU A 271 -4.67 -47.01 -10.87
C GLU A 271 -4.59 -45.51 -10.54
N PRO A 272 -3.87 -44.70 -11.34
CA PRO A 272 -3.92 -43.24 -11.24
C PRO A 272 -5.37 -42.72 -11.26
N PHE A 273 -5.66 -41.66 -10.52
CA PHE A 273 -6.95 -40.98 -10.54
C PHE A 273 -7.10 -40.17 -11.84
N THR A 274 -7.37 -40.88 -12.93
CA THR A 274 -7.46 -40.34 -14.28
C THR A 274 -8.71 -40.86 -14.97
N PHE A 275 -9.53 -39.96 -15.50
CA PHE A 275 -10.79 -40.26 -16.17
C PHE A 275 -10.84 -39.59 -17.54
N GLU A 276 -11.51 -40.23 -18.50
CA GLU A 276 -11.79 -39.63 -19.80
C GLU A 276 -12.79 -38.47 -19.66
N SER A 277 -12.64 -37.45 -20.51
CA SER A 277 -13.56 -36.31 -20.51
C SER A 277 -14.95 -36.74 -20.98
N HIS A 278 -15.99 -36.20 -20.35
CA HIS A 278 -17.37 -36.47 -20.74
C HIS A 278 -17.78 -35.49 -21.84
N ALA A 279 -18.21 -36.00 -22.99
CA ALA A 279 -18.36 -35.21 -24.22
C ALA A 279 -19.24 -33.94 -24.05
N SER A 280 -20.29 -33.99 -23.23
CA SER A 280 -21.19 -32.85 -22.98
C SER A 280 -20.71 -31.89 -21.87
N MET A 281 -19.72 -32.33 -21.08
CA MET A 281 -19.14 -31.54 -19.98
C MET A 281 -17.85 -30.81 -20.36
N VAL A 282 -17.24 -31.10 -21.52
CA VAL A 282 -16.06 -30.39 -21.99
C VAL A 282 -16.33 -28.88 -22.04
N GLU A 283 -15.51 -28.10 -21.35
CA GLU A 283 -15.60 -26.64 -21.30
C GLU A 283 -14.27 -26.00 -21.65
N ASP A 284 -14.32 -24.94 -22.48
CA ASP A 284 -13.17 -24.06 -22.71
C ASP A 284 -13.18 -22.96 -21.64
N LEU A 285 -12.48 -23.23 -20.53
CA LEU A 285 -12.36 -22.29 -19.42
C LEU A 285 -11.57 -21.02 -19.80
N GLY A 286 -10.80 -21.04 -20.90
CA GLY A 286 -10.11 -19.86 -21.43
C GLY A 286 -11.07 -18.74 -21.86
N GLN A 287 -12.33 -19.07 -22.17
CA GLN A 287 -13.35 -18.08 -22.53
C GLN A 287 -13.96 -17.34 -21.32
N LEU A 288 -13.86 -17.87 -20.10
CA LEU A 288 -14.50 -17.26 -18.93
C LEU A 288 -13.98 -15.83 -18.65
N PRO A 289 -12.66 -15.54 -18.72
CA PRO A 289 -12.14 -14.17 -18.69
C PRO A 289 -12.76 -13.24 -19.74
N VAL A 290 -12.98 -13.73 -20.96
CA VAL A 290 -13.58 -12.95 -22.06
C VAL A 290 -15.06 -12.68 -21.77
N LEU A 291 -15.80 -13.70 -21.33
CA LEU A 291 -17.19 -13.58 -20.89
C LEU A 291 -17.35 -12.60 -19.72
N PHE A 292 -16.39 -12.57 -18.79
CA PHE A 292 -16.39 -11.60 -17.69
C PHE A 292 -16.27 -10.16 -18.21
N LYS A 293 -15.42 -9.92 -19.23
CA LYS A 293 -15.30 -8.59 -19.84
C LYS A 293 -16.58 -8.18 -20.58
N SER A 294 -17.22 -9.10 -21.31
CA SER A 294 -18.36 -8.78 -22.19
C SER A 294 -19.75 -8.84 -21.53
N SER A 295 -20.01 -9.79 -20.62
CA SER A 295 -21.35 -10.08 -20.07
C SER A 295 -21.54 -9.57 -18.64
N GLU A 296 -22.57 -8.73 -18.42
CA GLU A 296 -22.92 -8.28 -17.07
C GLU A 296 -23.52 -9.37 -16.20
N ALA A 297 -24.37 -10.23 -16.78
CA ALA A 297 -24.97 -11.35 -16.07
C ALA A 297 -23.89 -12.32 -15.55
N PHE A 298 -22.88 -12.63 -16.38
CA PHE A 298 -21.78 -13.49 -15.96
C PHE A 298 -20.91 -12.83 -14.89
N ARG A 299 -20.65 -11.52 -14.99
CA ARG A 299 -19.98 -10.79 -13.90
C ARG A 299 -20.74 -10.92 -12.59
N ASN A 300 -22.05 -10.66 -12.61
CA ASN A 300 -22.88 -10.77 -11.40
C ASN A 300 -22.80 -12.16 -10.79
N LEU A 301 -22.79 -13.21 -11.62
CA LEU A 301 -22.55 -14.58 -11.19
C LEU A 301 -21.18 -14.73 -10.52
N VAL A 302 -20.09 -14.25 -11.12
CA VAL A 302 -18.73 -14.31 -10.51
C VAL A 302 -18.69 -13.61 -9.15
N TYR A 303 -19.26 -12.41 -9.03
CA TYR A 303 -19.30 -11.68 -7.76
C TYR A 303 -20.12 -12.44 -6.69
N ALA A 304 -21.26 -13.02 -7.07
CA ALA A 304 -22.09 -13.82 -6.17
C ALA A 304 -21.36 -15.09 -5.72
N THR A 305 -20.80 -15.87 -6.65
CA THR A 305 -20.04 -17.09 -6.37
C THR A 305 -18.86 -16.82 -5.45
N PHE A 306 -18.05 -15.77 -5.71
CA PHE A 306 -16.93 -15.45 -4.81
C PHE A 306 -17.39 -14.99 -3.43
N GLY A 307 -18.51 -14.26 -3.33
CA GLY A 307 -19.10 -13.88 -2.05
C GLY A 307 -19.55 -15.08 -1.21
N GLU A 308 -19.98 -16.17 -1.86
CA GLU A 308 -20.38 -17.42 -1.20
C GLU A 308 -19.19 -18.31 -0.82
N VAL A 309 -18.12 -18.28 -1.63
CA VAL A 309 -16.96 -19.17 -1.46
C VAL A 309 -15.87 -18.55 -0.55
N PHE A 310 -15.86 -17.23 -0.34
CA PHE A 310 -14.94 -16.55 0.58
C PHE A 310 -15.29 -16.75 2.06
N THR A 311 -15.30 -18.01 2.48
CA THR A 311 -15.44 -18.45 3.86
C THR A 311 -14.33 -19.44 4.21
N PRO A 312 -13.94 -19.58 5.49
CA PRO A 312 -12.87 -20.50 5.90
C PRO A 312 -13.10 -21.95 5.48
N GLU A 313 -14.37 -22.35 5.39
CA GLU A 313 -14.78 -23.71 5.01
C GLU A 313 -14.64 -23.96 3.50
N ASN A 314 -14.80 -22.93 2.66
CA ASN A 314 -15.00 -23.08 1.22
C ASN A 314 -13.87 -22.52 0.35
N VAL A 315 -13.04 -21.59 0.87
CA VAL A 315 -12.07 -20.82 0.06
C VAL A 315 -11.05 -21.70 -0.68
N LEU A 316 -10.69 -22.87 -0.13
CA LEU A 316 -9.75 -23.81 -0.76
C LEU A 316 -10.26 -24.33 -2.10
N SER A 317 -11.58 -24.40 -2.29
CA SER A 317 -12.18 -24.85 -3.56
C SER A 317 -11.75 -24.00 -4.76
N LEU A 318 -11.41 -22.71 -4.54
CA LEU A 318 -10.91 -21.81 -5.58
C LEU A 318 -9.50 -22.17 -6.06
N THR A 319 -8.72 -22.84 -5.23
CA THR A 319 -7.31 -23.13 -5.49
C THR A 319 -7.10 -24.29 -6.45
N TYR A 320 -8.13 -25.12 -6.66
CA TYR A 320 -8.05 -26.30 -7.52
C TYR A 320 -8.09 -26.00 -9.01
N ASN A 321 -8.47 -24.78 -9.42
CA ASN A 321 -8.44 -24.37 -10.82
C ASN A 321 -7.84 -22.95 -11.01
N PRO A 322 -6.75 -22.80 -11.80
CA PRO A 322 -6.12 -21.52 -12.09
C PRO A 322 -7.05 -20.45 -12.70
N VAL A 323 -8.11 -20.84 -13.44
CA VAL A 323 -9.03 -19.88 -14.08
C VAL A 323 -9.73 -18.99 -13.05
N LEU A 324 -10.03 -19.53 -11.87
CA LEU A 324 -10.68 -18.80 -10.79
C LEU A 324 -9.75 -17.69 -10.25
N GLY A 325 -8.45 -17.94 -10.25
CA GLY A 325 -7.42 -16.94 -9.97
C GLY A 325 -7.43 -15.82 -11.02
N LYS A 326 -7.48 -16.17 -12.31
CA LYS A 326 -7.59 -15.19 -13.42
C LYS A 326 -8.86 -14.33 -13.28
N LEU A 327 -10.01 -14.93 -12.96
CA LEU A 327 -11.27 -14.21 -12.71
C LEU A 327 -11.17 -13.27 -11.49
N TRP A 328 -10.55 -13.73 -10.39
CA TRP A 328 -10.29 -12.87 -9.23
C TRP A 328 -9.43 -11.66 -9.57
N ARG A 329 -8.46 -11.79 -10.47
CA ARG A 329 -7.67 -10.65 -10.95
C ARG A 329 -8.48 -9.68 -11.79
N LEU A 330 -9.39 -10.15 -12.63
CA LEU A 330 -10.31 -9.29 -13.35
C LEU A 330 -11.26 -8.53 -12.40
N VAL A 331 -11.73 -9.19 -11.34
CA VAL A 331 -12.50 -8.55 -10.26
C VAL A 331 -11.66 -7.46 -9.56
N CYS A 332 -10.42 -7.76 -9.17
CA CYS A 332 -9.48 -6.79 -8.58
C CYS A 332 -9.11 -5.63 -9.52
N GLY A 333 -9.13 -5.85 -10.83
CA GLY A 333 -8.90 -4.80 -11.83
C GLY A 333 -10.02 -3.76 -11.86
N ARG A 334 -11.25 -4.15 -11.49
CA ARG A 334 -12.43 -3.29 -11.45
C ARG A 334 -12.58 -2.56 -10.12
N ARG A 335 -11.60 -1.71 -9.79
CA ARG A 335 -11.54 -1.00 -8.49
C ARG A 335 -12.72 -0.08 -8.19
N LEU A 336 -13.40 0.42 -9.22
CA LEU A 336 -14.57 1.29 -9.09
C LEU A 336 -15.88 0.52 -8.85
N ASP A 337 -15.86 -0.81 -8.89
CA ASP A 337 -17.04 -1.63 -8.58
C ASP A 337 -17.15 -1.78 -7.05
N GLU A 338 -18.22 -1.24 -6.47
CA GLU A 338 -18.42 -1.21 -5.01
C GLU A 338 -18.38 -2.61 -4.37
N ARG A 339 -18.77 -3.65 -5.12
CA ARG A 339 -18.77 -5.04 -4.65
C ARG A 339 -17.38 -5.58 -4.36
N LEU A 340 -16.34 -5.02 -4.99
CA LEU A 340 -14.95 -5.44 -4.76
C LEU A 340 -14.52 -5.22 -3.31
N GLN A 341 -14.96 -4.14 -2.67
CA GLN A 341 -14.58 -3.84 -1.29
C GLN A 341 -15.13 -4.91 -0.34
N THR A 342 -16.39 -5.30 -0.52
CA THR A 342 -17.02 -6.37 0.26
C THR A 342 -16.29 -7.69 0.08
N LEU A 343 -16.02 -8.10 -1.15
CA LEU A 343 -15.29 -9.34 -1.45
C LEU A 343 -13.86 -9.34 -0.89
N SER A 344 -13.14 -8.23 -1.05
CA SER A 344 -11.77 -8.08 -0.54
C SER A 344 -11.72 -8.15 0.99
N ALA A 345 -12.71 -7.55 1.66
CA ALA A 345 -12.85 -7.64 3.12
C ALA A 345 -13.16 -9.07 3.58
N GLN A 346 -14.07 -9.77 2.89
CA GLN A 346 -14.38 -11.18 3.17
C GLN A 346 -13.15 -12.08 3.03
N LEU A 347 -12.41 -11.99 1.92
CA LEU A 347 -11.19 -12.78 1.72
C LEU A 347 -10.13 -12.46 2.78
N SER A 348 -9.94 -11.17 3.11
CA SER A 348 -8.97 -10.74 4.13
C SER A 348 -9.34 -11.21 5.54
N ALA A 349 -10.63 -11.30 5.86
CA ALA A 349 -11.13 -11.84 7.12
C ALA A 349 -11.07 -13.37 7.18
N CYS A 350 -11.15 -14.04 6.02
CA CYS A 350 -11.06 -15.49 5.90
C CYS A 350 -9.64 -16.02 6.18
N ILE A 351 -8.61 -15.40 5.61
CA ILE A 351 -7.22 -15.90 5.66
C ILE A 351 -6.71 -16.18 7.09
N PRO A 352 -6.92 -15.30 8.11
CA PRO A 352 -6.45 -15.55 9.47
C PRO A 352 -7.04 -16.80 10.14
N ALA A 353 -8.26 -17.22 9.73
CA ALA A 353 -8.96 -18.36 10.31
C ALA A 353 -8.53 -19.73 9.75
N LEU A 354 -7.70 -19.74 8.70
CA LEU A 354 -7.20 -20.94 8.04
C LEU A 354 -6.00 -21.57 8.79
N SER A 355 -5.72 -22.85 8.54
CA SER A 355 -4.48 -23.49 8.99
C SER A 355 -3.27 -22.95 8.23
N GLU A 356 -2.05 -23.10 8.76
CA GLU A 356 -0.83 -22.63 8.07
C GLU A 356 -0.57 -23.33 6.73
N ALA A 357 -1.05 -24.56 6.55
CA ALA A 357 -0.99 -25.25 5.26
C ALA A 357 -1.95 -24.62 4.25
N ASP A 358 -3.20 -24.38 4.67
CA ASP A 358 -4.25 -23.79 3.83
C ASP A 358 -3.92 -22.34 3.43
N LYS A 359 -3.36 -21.55 4.36
CA LYS A 359 -2.88 -20.19 4.07
C LYS A 359 -1.85 -20.19 2.95
N ARG A 360 -0.91 -21.13 2.98
CA ARG A 360 0.13 -21.28 1.95
C ARG A 360 -0.49 -21.62 0.60
N GLN A 361 -1.44 -22.55 0.56
CA GLN A 361 -2.13 -22.95 -0.67
C GLN A 361 -2.91 -21.77 -1.29
N VAL A 362 -3.64 -20.99 -0.48
CA VAL A 362 -4.33 -19.77 -0.96
C VAL A 362 -3.32 -18.73 -1.44
N GLN A 363 -2.20 -18.55 -0.75
CA GLN A 363 -1.14 -17.63 -1.16
C GLN A 363 -0.50 -18.06 -2.48
N GLU A 364 -0.19 -19.35 -2.65
CA GLU A 364 0.31 -19.93 -3.90
C GLU A 364 -0.68 -19.72 -5.06
N TRP A 365 -1.97 -19.93 -4.83
CA TRP A 365 -3.02 -19.64 -5.82
C TRP A 365 -3.08 -18.14 -6.17
N LEU A 366 -3.02 -17.25 -5.17
CA LEU A 366 -2.96 -15.81 -5.40
C LEU A 366 -1.70 -15.44 -6.19
N ASP A 367 -0.56 -16.08 -5.94
CA ASP A 367 0.67 -15.84 -6.67
C ASP A 367 0.64 -16.38 -8.10
N ALA A 368 0.08 -17.57 -8.31
CA ALA A 368 -0.10 -18.20 -9.62
C ALA A 368 -1.08 -17.41 -10.49
N SER A 369 -2.10 -16.77 -9.90
CA SER A 369 -3.04 -15.92 -10.65
C SER A 369 -2.40 -14.68 -11.30
N HIS A 370 -1.16 -14.33 -10.93
CA HIS A 370 -0.39 -13.28 -11.58
C HIS A 370 0.39 -13.77 -12.82
N ASP A 371 0.49 -15.09 -13.01
CA ASP A 371 1.20 -15.67 -14.14
C ASP A 371 0.32 -15.69 -15.40
N ASN A 372 0.63 -14.76 -16.30
CA ASN A 372 -0.01 -14.65 -17.62
C ASN A 372 0.86 -15.27 -18.73
N SER A 373 1.80 -16.17 -18.41
CA SER A 373 2.74 -16.74 -19.40
C SER A 373 2.03 -17.39 -20.57
N GLU A 374 0.91 -18.08 -20.34
CA GLU A 374 0.09 -18.70 -21.39
C GLU A 374 -0.49 -17.65 -22.34
N PHE A 375 -1.16 -16.62 -21.80
CA PHE A 375 -1.73 -15.52 -22.57
C PHE A 375 -0.65 -14.76 -23.37
N ILE A 376 0.52 -14.53 -22.76
CA ILE A 376 1.66 -13.91 -23.45
C ILE A 376 2.09 -14.82 -24.60
N ARG A 377 2.35 -16.11 -24.36
CA ARG A 377 2.77 -17.07 -25.40
C ARG A 377 1.79 -17.13 -26.57
N GLU A 378 0.49 -17.18 -26.32
CA GLU A 378 -0.53 -17.18 -27.38
C GLU A 378 -0.51 -15.87 -28.18
N THR A 379 -0.45 -14.73 -27.51
CA THR A 379 -0.35 -13.41 -28.15
C THR A 379 0.91 -13.32 -29.01
N LEU A 380 2.04 -13.82 -28.51
CA LEU A 380 3.32 -13.81 -29.22
C LEU A 380 3.32 -14.77 -30.44
N ARG A 381 2.69 -15.95 -30.32
CA ARG A 381 2.56 -16.91 -31.43
C ARG A 381 1.75 -16.37 -32.60
N ALA A 382 0.81 -15.46 -32.35
CA ALA A 382 -0.01 -14.83 -33.39
C ALA A 382 0.75 -13.76 -34.21
N LEU A 383 1.95 -13.36 -33.78
CA LEU A 383 2.75 -12.31 -34.42
C LEU A 383 3.72 -12.90 -35.47
N PRO A 384 4.09 -12.11 -36.50
CA PRO A 384 5.10 -12.54 -37.45
C PRO A 384 6.45 -12.74 -36.77
N ARG A 385 7.17 -13.80 -37.17
CA ARG A 385 8.55 -14.05 -36.71
C ARG A 385 9.49 -12.96 -37.21
N GLY A 386 10.43 -12.54 -36.37
CA GLY A 386 11.39 -11.50 -36.71
C GLY A 386 12.27 -11.10 -35.53
N ALA A 387 12.84 -9.89 -35.63
CA ALA A 387 13.69 -9.35 -34.58
C ALA A 387 12.93 -9.26 -33.23
N SER A 388 13.62 -9.53 -32.13
CA SER A 388 13.02 -9.59 -30.80
C SER A 388 13.86 -8.88 -29.75
N TYR A 389 13.19 -8.22 -28.82
CA TYR A 389 13.79 -7.66 -27.61
C TYR A 389 14.09 -8.78 -26.62
N VAL A 390 15.33 -8.83 -26.13
CA VAL A 390 15.79 -9.79 -25.13
C VAL A 390 16.60 -9.05 -24.07
N LEU A 391 16.45 -9.46 -22.81
CA LEU A 391 17.26 -8.98 -21.70
C LEU A 391 18.47 -9.90 -21.54
N GLU A 392 19.70 -9.37 -21.62
CA GLU A 392 20.90 -10.20 -21.45
C GLU A 392 21.00 -10.78 -20.02
N ALA A 393 21.22 -12.10 -19.92
CA ALA A 393 21.09 -12.93 -18.71
C ALA A 393 22.10 -12.68 -17.57
N ALA A 394 22.80 -11.53 -17.56
CA ALA A 394 23.77 -11.19 -16.52
C ALA A 394 23.26 -10.16 -15.49
N ALA A 395 22.02 -9.71 -15.56
CA ALA A 395 21.57 -8.51 -14.85
C ALA A 395 20.65 -8.83 -13.65
N PHE A 396 21.19 -8.67 -12.44
CA PHE A 396 20.51 -8.34 -11.18
C PHE A 396 19.08 -8.88 -10.96
N SER A 397 18.90 -9.80 -10.00
CA SER A 397 17.56 -10.19 -9.55
C SER A 397 16.86 -9.03 -8.82
N ILE A 398 15.75 -8.56 -9.36
CA ILE A 398 14.81 -7.70 -8.62
C ILE A 398 13.77 -8.61 -7.96
N ASP A 399 13.42 -8.29 -6.72
CA ASP A 399 12.39 -9.02 -6.00
C ASP A 399 11.03 -8.95 -6.74
N LYS A 400 10.25 -10.02 -6.64
CA LYS A 400 8.93 -10.14 -7.28
C LYS A 400 8.01 -9.00 -6.87
N ASP A 401 8.01 -8.62 -5.60
CA ASP A 401 7.14 -7.58 -5.07
C ASP A 401 7.61 -6.18 -5.49
N ASP A 402 8.91 -6.00 -5.69
CA ASP A 402 9.48 -4.76 -6.23
C ASP A 402 9.06 -4.54 -7.69
N VAL A 403 9.16 -5.55 -8.55
CA VAL A 403 8.64 -5.45 -9.94
C VAL A 403 7.15 -5.12 -9.93
N ARG A 404 6.36 -5.81 -9.09
CA ARG A 404 4.92 -5.55 -8.96
C ARG A 404 4.61 -4.15 -8.42
N SER A 405 5.47 -3.57 -7.58
CA SER A 405 5.28 -2.24 -7.00
C SER A 405 5.24 -1.13 -8.06
N LEU A 406 5.91 -1.32 -9.21
CA LEU A 406 5.94 -0.36 -10.33
C LEU A 406 4.54 0.03 -10.83
N ALA A 407 3.62 -0.93 -10.91
CA ALA A 407 2.26 -0.71 -11.37
C ALA A 407 1.35 -0.09 -10.29
N ARG A 408 1.86 0.12 -9.07
CA ARG A 408 1.14 0.70 -7.93
C ARG A 408 1.89 1.95 -7.44
N ALA A 409 2.57 1.83 -6.30
CA ALA A 409 3.48 2.82 -5.77
C ALA A 409 4.87 2.16 -5.75
N PRO A 410 5.80 2.60 -6.62
CA PRO A 410 7.14 2.03 -6.66
C PRO A 410 7.81 2.12 -5.29
N ASN A 411 8.35 1.01 -4.80
CA ASN A 411 9.15 1.03 -3.57
C ASN A 411 10.41 1.88 -3.79
N PRO A 412 10.98 2.49 -2.73
CA PRO A 412 12.22 3.24 -2.84
C PRO A 412 13.33 2.40 -3.50
N GLY A 413 13.96 2.93 -4.56
CA GLY A 413 15.05 2.27 -5.28
C GLY A 413 14.63 1.41 -6.48
N VAL A 414 13.37 0.95 -6.55
CA VAL A 414 12.89 0.07 -7.64
C VAL A 414 12.99 0.74 -9.00
N LEU A 415 12.63 2.02 -9.10
CA LEU A 415 12.73 2.76 -10.36
C LEU A 415 14.18 2.77 -10.91
N ALA A 416 15.17 2.90 -10.01
CA ALA A 416 16.58 2.87 -10.39
C ALA A 416 17.03 1.47 -10.82
N ALA A 417 16.62 0.43 -10.10
CA ALA A 417 16.92 -0.96 -10.43
C ALA A 417 16.36 -1.36 -11.81
N VAL A 418 15.10 -1.02 -12.08
CA VAL A 418 14.43 -1.32 -13.36
C VAL A 418 15.06 -0.51 -14.49
N GLN A 419 15.39 0.76 -14.26
CA GLN A 419 16.09 1.57 -15.24
C GLN A 419 17.47 0.99 -15.57
N SER A 420 18.19 0.46 -14.58
CA SER A 420 19.46 -0.26 -14.79
C SER A 420 19.25 -1.50 -15.65
N LEU A 421 18.22 -2.32 -15.39
CA LEU A 421 17.91 -3.50 -16.21
C LEU A 421 17.60 -3.14 -17.67
N LEU A 422 16.81 -2.10 -17.91
CA LEU A 422 16.46 -1.68 -19.27
C LEU A 422 17.66 -1.23 -20.11
N THR A 423 18.82 -0.92 -19.50
CA THR A 423 20.07 -0.65 -20.24
C THR A 423 20.69 -1.90 -20.87
N HIS A 424 20.33 -3.10 -20.38
CA HIS A 424 20.77 -4.40 -20.90
C HIS A 424 19.82 -4.98 -21.95
N LEU A 425 18.82 -4.21 -22.39
CA LEU A 425 17.91 -4.61 -23.45
C LEU A 425 18.64 -4.60 -24.80
N ARG A 426 18.55 -5.71 -25.54
CA ARG A 426 19.10 -5.87 -26.88
C ARG A 426 18.02 -6.31 -27.87
N VAL A 427 18.26 -6.04 -29.14
CA VAL A 427 17.46 -6.58 -30.25
C VAL A 427 18.25 -7.69 -30.92
N TYR A 428 17.67 -8.87 -30.99
CA TYR A 428 18.24 -10.03 -31.69
C TYR A 428 17.50 -10.24 -33.01
N PRO A 429 18.20 -10.40 -34.16
CA PRO A 429 17.57 -10.50 -35.48
C PRO A 429 16.70 -11.76 -35.69
N SER A 430 17.07 -12.89 -35.07
CA SER A 430 16.32 -14.14 -35.08
C SER A 430 16.62 -14.93 -33.80
N VAL A 431 15.56 -15.45 -33.15
CA VAL A 431 15.63 -16.24 -31.90
C VAL A 431 15.72 -17.74 -32.19
N GLU A 432 15.75 -18.16 -33.47
CA GLU A 432 15.66 -19.56 -33.94
C GLU A 432 16.78 -20.51 -33.45
N ALA A 433 17.82 -20.00 -32.79
CA ALA A 433 18.93 -20.79 -32.24
C ALA A 433 18.88 -20.98 -30.71
N MET A 434 17.86 -20.45 -30.04
CA MET A 434 17.69 -20.55 -28.60
C MET A 434 16.49 -21.42 -28.29
N ASP A 435 16.60 -22.29 -27.29
CA ASP A 435 15.49 -23.12 -26.82
C ASP A 435 14.30 -22.21 -26.49
N GLU A 436 13.20 -22.29 -27.26
CA GLU A 436 12.02 -21.41 -27.14
C GLU A 436 11.43 -21.43 -25.73
N ALA A 437 11.68 -22.50 -24.96
CA ALA A 437 11.26 -22.64 -23.57
C ALA A 437 12.16 -21.90 -22.56
N ALA A 438 13.40 -21.57 -22.90
CA ALA A 438 14.41 -21.05 -21.96
C ALA A 438 14.66 -19.54 -22.07
N VAL A 439 14.39 -18.90 -23.21
CA VAL A 439 14.71 -17.48 -23.43
C VAL A 439 13.46 -16.63 -23.59
N VAL A 440 13.25 -15.75 -22.60
CA VAL A 440 12.14 -14.81 -22.58
C VAL A 440 12.42 -13.65 -23.54
N HIS A 441 11.52 -13.45 -24.50
CA HIS A 441 11.69 -12.44 -25.55
C HIS A 441 10.37 -11.76 -25.92
N LEU A 442 10.45 -10.58 -26.55
CA LEU A 442 9.29 -9.86 -27.10
C LEU A 442 9.56 -9.47 -28.57
N PRO A 443 8.77 -9.93 -29.55
CA PRO A 443 8.92 -9.57 -30.96
C PRO A 443 8.81 -8.07 -31.19
N GLU A 444 9.62 -7.53 -32.10
CA GLU A 444 9.58 -6.11 -32.47
C GLU A 444 8.25 -5.73 -33.13
N ALA A 445 7.58 -6.67 -33.81
CA ALA A 445 6.29 -6.45 -34.45
C ALA A 445 5.11 -6.27 -33.49
N ILE A 446 5.29 -6.52 -32.19
CA ILE A 446 4.22 -6.40 -31.18
C ILE A 446 3.65 -4.96 -31.14
N SER A 447 2.36 -4.79 -30.81
CA SER A 447 1.76 -3.45 -30.67
C SER A 447 2.39 -2.67 -29.51
N ASN A 448 2.33 -1.33 -29.54
CA ASN A 448 2.87 -0.51 -28.44
C ASN A 448 2.20 -0.81 -27.09
N GLU A 449 0.90 -1.04 -27.09
CA GLU A 449 0.12 -1.38 -25.89
C GLU A 449 0.61 -2.69 -25.26
N HIS A 450 0.71 -3.76 -26.06
CA HIS A 450 1.22 -5.04 -25.58
C HIS A 450 2.71 -4.98 -25.27
N LEU A 451 3.52 -4.19 -25.99
CA LEU A 451 4.95 -4.02 -25.73
C LEU A 451 5.19 -3.55 -24.29
N PHE A 452 4.57 -2.44 -23.89
CA PHE A 452 4.80 -1.86 -22.56
C PHE A 452 4.05 -2.62 -21.45
N SER A 453 2.95 -3.30 -21.79
CA SER A 453 2.28 -4.23 -20.87
C SER A 453 3.13 -5.47 -20.58
N PHE A 454 3.80 -6.03 -21.60
CA PHE A 454 4.58 -7.27 -21.49
C PHE A 454 6.06 -7.02 -21.20
N LEU A 455 6.57 -5.79 -21.27
CA LEU A 455 7.96 -5.48 -20.92
C LEU A 455 8.43 -6.07 -19.56
N PRO A 456 7.64 -6.06 -18.46
CA PRO A 456 8.02 -6.73 -17.21
C PRO A 456 8.19 -8.25 -17.34
N HIS A 457 7.61 -8.91 -18.35
CA HIS A 457 7.80 -10.33 -18.66
C HIS A 457 9.28 -10.68 -18.84
N LEU A 458 10.05 -9.77 -19.47
CA LEU A 458 11.49 -9.94 -19.68
C LEU A 458 12.29 -9.95 -18.37
N ILE A 459 11.75 -9.35 -17.29
CA ILE A 459 12.37 -9.27 -15.97
C ILE A 459 11.88 -10.44 -15.10
N LEU A 460 10.56 -10.60 -15.04
CA LEU A 460 9.89 -11.65 -14.28
C LEU A 460 8.90 -12.36 -15.22
N PRO A 461 9.21 -13.60 -15.65
CA PRO A 461 8.35 -14.37 -16.55
C PRO A 461 6.90 -14.43 -16.06
N GLY A 462 5.95 -14.42 -16.99
CA GLY A 462 4.51 -14.36 -16.71
C GLY A 462 3.94 -13.00 -16.30
N THR A 463 4.76 -11.98 -16.02
CA THR A 463 4.24 -10.69 -15.51
C THR A 463 3.72 -9.79 -16.63
N THR A 464 2.52 -9.24 -16.45
CA THR A 464 1.96 -8.17 -17.29
C THR A 464 1.49 -6.99 -16.46
N PHE A 465 1.52 -5.79 -17.04
CA PHE A 465 0.99 -4.58 -16.42
C PHE A 465 -0.27 -4.08 -17.11
N SER A 466 -1.17 -3.49 -16.31
CA SER A 466 -2.29 -2.69 -16.81
C SER A 466 -1.80 -1.40 -17.48
N THR A 467 -2.73 -0.68 -18.13
CA THR A 467 -2.44 0.59 -18.82
C THR A 467 -1.56 1.55 -18.02
N LYS A 468 -1.83 1.70 -16.72
CA LYS A 468 -1.04 2.57 -15.82
C LYS A 468 0.39 2.06 -15.59
N GLY A 469 0.57 0.76 -15.34
CA GLY A 469 1.90 0.18 -15.18
C GLY A 469 2.70 0.22 -16.48
N ALA A 470 2.04 -0.04 -17.61
CA ALA A 470 2.62 0.12 -18.94
C ALA A 470 3.05 1.58 -19.21
N ALA A 471 2.24 2.56 -18.78
CA ALA A 471 2.59 3.98 -18.87
C ALA A 471 3.82 4.32 -18.02
N VAL A 472 3.95 3.78 -16.81
CA VAL A 472 5.15 3.92 -15.96
C VAL A 472 6.38 3.34 -16.66
N MET A 473 6.28 2.15 -17.25
CA MET A 473 7.38 1.54 -18.02
C MET A 473 7.78 2.39 -19.23
N ALA A 474 6.80 2.89 -19.99
CA ALA A 474 7.05 3.77 -21.12
C ALA A 474 7.69 5.10 -20.67
N LEU A 475 7.23 5.68 -19.56
CA LEU A 475 7.84 6.89 -18.97
C LEU A 475 9.30 6.65 -18.60
N LEU A 476 9.62 5.51 -17.98
CA LEU A 476 11.01 5.16 -17.65
C LEU A 476 11.87 5.04 -18.92
N CYS A 477 11.35 4.45 -19.99
CA CYS A 477 12.06 4.38 -21.28
C CYS A 477 12.29 5.77 -21.89
N CYS A 478 11.30 6.67 -21.82
CA CYS A 478 11.44 8.05 -22.31
C CYS A 478 12.41 8.87 -21.46
N LEU A 479 12.34 8.79 -20.13
CA LEU A 479 13.16 9.59 -19.21
C LEU A 479 14.62 9.13 -19.17
N SER A 480 14.88 7.88 -19.54
CA SER A 480 16.24 7.34 -19.69
C SER A 480 16.81 7.52 -21.11
N GLU A 481 16.04 8.09 -22.04
CA GLU A 481 16.39 8.20 -23.46
C GLU A 481 16.82 6.86 -24.06
N ASN A 482 16.12 5.77 -23.69
CA ASN A 482 16.45 4.43 -24.17
C ASN A 482 16.41 4.37 -25.71
N THR A 483 17.54 4.05 -26.32
CA THR A 483 17.71 4.13 -27.78
C THR A 483 16.77 3.23 -28.57
N LEU A 484 16.36 2.10 -27.99
CA LEU A 484 15.50 1.11 -28.65
C LEU A 484 14.02 1.46 -28.46
N LEU A 485 13.62 1.80 -27.23
CA LEU A 485 12.21 1.90 -26.85
C LEU A 485 11.67 3.33 -26.79
N ALA A 486 12.50 4.37 -26.63
CA ALA A 486 12.02 5.73 -26.42
C ALA A 486 11.09 6.27 -27.53
N PRO A 487 11.33 6.04 -28.85
CA PRO A 487 10.41 6.49 -29.89
C PRO A 487 9.02 5.86 -29.76
N ARG A 488 8.98 4.55 -29.49
CA ARG A 488 7.73 3.79 -29.29
C ARG A 488 7.03 4.20 -28.00
N ALA A 489 7.79 4.43 -26.94
CA ALA A 489 7.29 4.87 -25.64
C ALA A 489 6.64 6.25 -25.74
N LYS A 490 7.25 7.19 -26.47
CA LYS A 490 6.68 8.50 -26.76
C LYS A 490 5.37 8.40 -27.54
N ALA A 491 5.31 7.55 -28.57
CA ALA A 491 4.08 7.32 -29.33
C ALA A 491 2.96 6.73 -28.45
N TYR A 492 3.29 5.75 -27.61
CA TYR A 492 2.34 5.14 -26.67
C TYR A 492 1.82 6.15 -25.65
N LEU A 493 2.71 6.87 -24.95
CA LEU A 493 2.32 7.88 -23.96
C LEU A 493 1.45 8.98 -24.57
N THR A 494 1.78 9.41 -25.79
CA THR A 494 0.96 10.38 -26.53
C THR A 494 -0.44 9.83 -26.81
N SER A 495 -0.55 8.55 -27.15
CA SER A 495 -1.85 7.92 -27.42
C SER A 495 -2.73 7.84 -26.16
N ILE A 496 -2.17 7.58 -24.99
CA ILE A 496 -2.95 7.40 -23.73
C ILE A 496 -3.07 8.69 -22.90
N ARG A 497 -2.50 9.81 -23.35
CA ARG A 497 -2.48 11.10 -22.64
C ARG A 497 -3.88 11.51 -22.18
N GLY A 498 -4.01 11.91 -20.91
CA GLY A 498 -5.29 12.31 -20.30
C GLY A 498 -6.24 11.16 -19.94
N ARG A 499 -5.90 9.89 -20.23
CA ARG A 499 -6.78 8.74 -20.00
C ARG A 499 -6.28 7.77 -18.92
N TRP A 500 -4.98 7.79 -18.62
CA TRP A 500 -4.35 6.77 -17.76
C TRP A 500 -4.15 7.21 -16.31
N ILE A 501 -4.31 8.51 -15.99
CA ILE A 501 -4.22 9.05 -14.63
C ILE A 501 -5.63 9.43 -14.13
N PRO A 502 -6.23 8.67 -13.22
CA PRO A 502 -7.59 8.93 -12.74
C PRO A 502 -7.61 9.97 -11.60
N LEU A 503 -7.25 11.23 -11.87
CA LEU A 503 -7.22 12.30 -10.86
C LEU A 503 -8.58 12.56 -10.18
N ASN A 504 -9.69 12.27 -10.86
CA ASN A 504 -11.04 12.38 -10.30
C ASN A 504 -11.39 11.27 -9.29
N ASN A 505 -10.66 10.14 -9.32
CA ASN A 505 -10.91 8.97 -8.49
C ASN A 505 -9.71 8.67 -7.58
N VAL A 506 -9.05 9.70 -7.04
CA VAL A 506 -7.87 9.56 -6.17
C VAL A 506 -8.08 8.67 -4.95
N VAL A 507 -9.32 8.55 -4.45
CA VAL A 507 -9.66 7.68 -3.32
C VAL A 507 -9.46 6.19 -3.66
N ASP A 508 -9.82 5.79 -4.88
CA ASP A 508 -9.67 4.41 -5.37
C ASP A 508 -8.27 4.11 -5.90
N PHE A 509 -7.50 5.18 -6.20
CA PHE A 509 -6.14 5.12 -6.71
C PHE A 509 -5.17 5.99 -5.92
N PRO A 510 -5.03 5.79 -4.59
CA PRO A 510 -4.21 6.66 -3.73
C PRO A 510 -2.72 6.63 -4.11
N GLU A 511 -2.27 5.57 -4.80
CA GLU A 511 -0.88 5.44 -5.25
C GLU A 511 -0.43 6.55 -6.20
N ILE A 512 -1.36 7.20 -6.93
CA ILE A 512 -1.02 8.28 -7.87
C ILE A 512 -0.57 9.57 -7.15
N LEU A 513 -0.76 9.61 -5.82
CA LEU A 513 -0.31 10.69 -4.93
C LEU A 513 0.86 10.24 -4.04
N SER A 514 1.43 9.05 -4.28
CA SER A 514 2.66 8.63 -3.61
C SER A 514 3.85 9.49 -4.04
N LEU A 515 4.82 9.66 -3.16
CA LEU A 515 5.96 10.56 -3.41
C LEU A 515 6.79 10.13 -4.63
N GLU A 516 7.05 8.84 -4.79
CA GLU A 516 7.82 8.32 -5.93
C GLU A 516 7.07 8.54 -7.25
N PHE A 517 5.74 8.40 -7.25
CA PHE A 517 4.92 8.69 -8.43
C PHE A 517 4.90 10.19 -8.76
N ILE A 518 4.81 11.07 -7.74
CA ILE A 518 4.91 12.53 -7.93
C ILE A 518 6.26 12.91 -8.55
N LYS A 519 7.37 12.34 -8.05
CA LYS A 519 8.72 12.61 -8.60
C LYS A 519 8.83 12.15 -10.06
N LEU A 520 8.33 10.95 -10.37
CA LEU A 520 8.33 10.39 -11.72
C LEU A 520 7.54 11.28 -12.69
N LEU A 521 6.33 11.67 -12.31
CA LEU A 521 5.45 12.47 -13.17
C LEU A 521 5.89 13.92 -13.31
N TYR A 522 6.50 14.52 -12.28
CA TYR A 522 7.12 15.82 -12.41
C TYR A 522 8.22 15.85 -13.48
N ARG A 523 9.04 14.79 -13.56
CA ARG A 523 10.04 14.61 -14.61
C ARG A 523 9.39 14.33 -15.97
N GLY A 524 8.33 13.52 -15.98
CA GLY A 524 7.55 13.13 -17.16
C GLY A 524 6.51 14.14 -17.66
N ARG A 525 6.48 15.38 -17.13
CA ARG A 525 5.42 16.37 -17.39
C ARG A 525 5.15 16.67 -18.87
N ALA A 526 6.14 16.49 -19.75
CA ALA A 526 5.98 16.67 -21.19
C ALA A 526 4.97 15.69 -21.83
N TYR A 527 4.70 14.56 -21.17
CA TYR A 527 3.79 13.52 -21.63
C TYR A 527 2.40 13.58 -20.97
N LEU A 528 2.17 14.58 -20.11
CA LEU A 528 0.93 14.79 -19.35
C LEU A 528 0.09 15.89 -20.00
N THR A 529 -1.22 15.93 -19.73
CA THR A 529 -2.02 17.12 -20.06
C THR A 529 -1.54 18.34 -19.28
N GLU A 530 -1.91 19.55 -19.71
CA GLU A 530 -1.53 20.77 -18.99
C GLU A 530 -2.06 20.76 -17.54
N GLU A 531 -3.28 20.28 -17.35
CA GLU A 531 -3.91 20.14 -16.03
C GLU A 531 -3.17 19.12 -15.15
N GLU A 532 -2.88 17.93 -15.69
CA GLU A 532 -2.11 16.89 -14.98
C GLU A 532 -0.71 17.40 -14.60
N ALA A 533 -0.02 18.04 -15.55
CA ALA A 533 1.31 18.61 -15.33
C ALA A 533 1.31 19.67 -14.23
N ALA A 534 0.29 20.54 -14.19
CA ALA A 534 0.13 21.55 -13.15
C ALA A 534 -0.05 20.91 -11.76
N VAL A 535 -0.87 19.85 -11.67
CA VAL A 535 -1.09 19.10 -10.42
C VAL A 535 0.22 18.56 -9.86
N TYR A 536 0.98 17.82 -10.67
CA TYR A 536 2.22 17.20 -10.22
C TYR A 536 3.35 18.22 -9.99
N THR A 537 3.33 19.35 -10.70
CA THR A 537 4.25 20.47 -10.45
C THR A 537 4.03 21.08 -9.08
N GLN A 538 2.77 21.36 -8.72
CA GLN A 538 2.44 21.93 -7.42
C GLN A 538 2.75 20.96 -6.26
N LEU A 539 2.41 19.68 -6.39
CA LEU A 539 2.76 18.66 -5.40
C LEU A 539 4.27 18.52 -5.22
N TYR A 540 5.04 18.59 -6.32
CA TYR A 540 6.49 18.54 -6.28
C TYR A 540 7.11 19.81 -5.67
N HIS A 541 6.54 21.00 -5.89
CA HIS A 541 6.97 22.22 -5.20
C HIS A 541 6.78 22.12 -3.69
N VAL A 542 5.65 21.58 -3.22
CA VAL A 542 5.44 21.33 -1.78
C VAL A 542 6.46 20.32 -1.23
N HIS A 543 6.76 19.26 -1.98
CA HIS A 543 7.83 18.32 -1.61
C HIS A 543 9.18 19.04 -1.44
N ARG A 544 9.55 19.89 -2.40
CA ARG A 544 10.82 20.63 -2.35
C ARG A 544 10.84 21.70 -1.27
N LEU A 545 9.72 22.37 -0.98
CA LEU A 545 9.57 23.25 0.19
C LEU A 545 9.90 22.49 1.49
N ARG A 546 9.34 21.30 1.68
CA ARG A 546 9.61 20.45 2.86
C ARG A 546 11.08 20.07 2.97
N LEU A 547 11.75 19.81 1.85
CA LEU A 547 13.20 19.54 1.81
C LEU A 547 14.03 20.80 2.12
N ALA A 548 13.58 21.97 1.67
CA ALA A 548 14.26 23.24 1.89
C ALA A 548 14.00 23.85 3.28
N ALA A 549 13.14 23.24 4.11
CA ALA A 549 12.67 23.80 5.38
C ALA A 549 13.80 24.29 6.31
N THR A 550 14.87 23.51 6.43
CA THR A 550 16.04 23.77 7.30
C THR A 550 17.18 24.48 6.58
N LYS A 551 16.99 24.90 5.32
CA LYS A 551 18.00 25.67 4.58
C LYS A 551 18.16 27.03 5.24
N ASP A 552 19.39 27.37 5.57
CA ASP A 552 19.78 28.68 6.07
C ASP A 552 19.69 29.71 4.92
N VAL A 553 19.01 30.82 5.20
CA VAL A 553 18.77 31.95 4.29
C VAL A 553 19.22 33.22 4.99
N ASP A 554 20.21 33.89 4.40
CA ASP A 554 20.73 35.16 4.93
C ASP A 554 19.87 36.32 4.43
N VAL A 555 19.32 37.08 5.39
CA VAL A 555 18.58 38.31 5.11
C VAL A 555 19.36 39.51 5.61
N THR A 556 19.37 40.60 4.84
CA THR A 556 20.04 41.83 5.26
C THR A 556 19.04 42.78 5.90
N LEU A 557 19.28 43.15 7.17
CA LEU A 557 18.42 44.02 7.96
C LEU A 557 19.18 45.29 8.38
N GLY A 558 18.44 46.31 8.81
CA GLY A 558 19.02 47.44 9.55
C GLY A 558 19.71 46.97 10.83
N PHE A 559 20.82 47.63 11.19
CA PHE A 559 21.61 47.24 12.37
C PHE A 559 20.77 47.15 13.65
N THR A 560 21.10 46.20 14.53
CA THR A 560 20.52 46.10 15.88
C THR A 560 21.59 46.51 16.89
N PRO A 561 21.46 47.68 17.55
CA PRO A 561 22.48 48.14 18.47
C PRO A 561 22.39 47.41 19.82
N THR A 562 23.54 47.17 20.44
CA THR A 562 23.66 46.61 21.79
C THR A 562 24.12 47.69 22.76
N LYS A 563 23.66 47.62 24.01
CA LYS A 563 24.00 48.63 25.04
C LYS A 563 25.51 48.80 25.26
N THR A 564 26.32 47.78 24.96
CA THR A 564 27.77 47.80 25.11
C THR A 564 28.52 48.48 23.96
N GLN A 565 27.87 48.65 22.80
CA GLN A 565 28.50 49.20 21.62
C GLN A 565 28.18 50.70 21.47
N LEU A 566 29.21 51.52 21.32
CA LEU A 566 29.06 52.91 20.90
C LEU A 566 28.75 52.99 19.41
N ARG A 567 27.78 53.81 19.05
CA ARG A 567 27.35 54.04 17.66
C ARG A 567 27.27 55.53 17.34
N PRO A 568 27.58 55.93 16.09
CA PRO A 568 27.35 57.30 15.64
C PRO A 568 25.91 57.75 15.90
N ASP A 569 25.77 58.91 16.52
CA ASP A 569 24.50 59.47 16.95
C ASP A 569 24.51 60.99 16.81
N THR A 570 23.33 61.60 16.76
CA THR A 570 23.15 63.05 16.73
C THR A 570 22.83 63.53 18.13
N LYS A 571 23.64 64.46 18.64
CA LYS A 571 23.45 65.07 19.96
C LYS A 571 23.20 66.56 19.84
N VAL A 572 22.38 67.08 20.73
CA VAL A 572 22.08 68.51 20.87
C VAL A 572 22.30 68.93 22.31
N ARG A 573 22.83 70.15 22.52
CA ARG A 573 23.08 70.70 23.85
C ARG A 573 21.78 71.10 24.53
N CYS A 574 21.50 70.53 25.69
CA CYS A 574 20.35 70.92 26.52
C CYS A 574 20.57 72.33 27.10
N ALA A 575 19.59 73.23 26.97
CA ALA A 575 19.67 74.60 27.49
C ALA A 575 19.63 74.66 29.03
N SER A 576 19.00 73.66 29.68
CA SER A 576 18.85 73.63 31.15
C SER A 576 20.09 73.11 31.89
N CYS A 577 20.61 71.92 31.52
CA CYS A 577 21.78 71.33 32.18
C CYS A 577 23.10 71.56 31.43
N GLY A 578 23.06 72.07 30.20
CA GLY A 578 24.26 72.34 29.40
C GLY A 578 24.97 71.11 28.82
N VAL A 579 24.42 69.90 28.96
CA VAL A 579 25.06 68.65 28.47
C VAL A 579 24.55 68.26 27.08
N ASP A 580 25.45 67.81 26.20
CA ASP A 580 25.12 67.29 24.87
C ASP A 580 24.42 65.94 24.99
N THR A 581 23.12 65.93 24.68
CA THR A 581 22.24 64.77 24.86
C THR A 581 21.80 64.23 23.50
N SER A 582 21.65 62.92 23.37
CA SER A 582 21.09 62.29 22.16
C SER A 582 19.72 62.89 21.81
N CYS A 583 19.47 63.15 20.53
CA CYS A 583 18.16 63.63 20.05
C CYS A 583 17.01 62.71 20.50
N SER A 584 17.25 61.41 20.65
CA SER A 584 16.24 60.45 21.14
C SER A 584 15.76 60.68 22.57
N LEU A 585 16.52 61.46 23.35
CA LEU A 585 16.25 61.78 24.75
C LEU A 585 15.90 63.28 24.94
N MET A 586 15.65 64.02 23.86
CA MET A 586 15.17 65.40 23.92
C MET A 586 13.65 65.42 23.91
N VAL A 587 13.03 66.11 24.87
CA VAL A 587 11.55 66.23 24.98
C VAL A 587 11.05 67.44 24.18
N THR A 588 11.83 68.52 24.19
CA THR A 588 11.68 69.70 23.34
C THR A 588 13.02 69.99 22.65
N PRO A 589 13.09 70.88 21.64
CA PRO A 589 14.35 71.22 20.98
C PRO A 589 15.47 71.72 21.92
N ASP A 590 15.10 72.22 23.09
CA ASP A 590 15.99 72.86 24.07
C ASP A 590 16.08 72.14 25.42
N MET A 591 15.25 71.14 25.72
CA MET A 591 15.21 70.45 27.01
C MET A 591 15.32 68.92 26.90
N CYS A 592 16.25 68.33 27.65
CA CYS A 592 16.42 66.88 27.74
C CYS A 592 15.42 66.22 28.71
N ALA A 593 15.15 64.93 28.49
CA ALA A 593 14.22 64.14 29.27
C ALA A 593 14.58 64.07 30.76
N LEU A 594 15.87 63.94 31.10
CA LEU A 594 16.31 63.89 32.49
C LEU A 594 16.03 65.20 33.23
N CYS A 595 16.25 66.36 32.60
CA CYS A 595 15.88 67.65 33.19
C CYS A 595 14.37 67.75 33.44
N SER A 596 13.56 67.24 32.51
CA SER A 596 12.11 67.25 32.64
C SER A 596 11.59 66.29 33.71
N THR A 597 12.26 65.15 33.97
CA THR A 597 11.75 64.12 34.89
C THR A 597 12.40 64.10 36.27
N ALA A 598 13.71 64.41 36.36
CA ALA A 598 14.50 64.32 37.60
C ALA A 598 14.98 65.70 38.10
N GLY A 599 14.78 66.78 37.32
CA GLY A 599 15.27 68.11 37.66
C GLY A 599 16.70 68.38 37.20
N VAL A 600 17.10 69.65 37.17
CA VAL A 600 18.35 70.10 36.51
C VAL A 600 19.61 69.59 37.21
N GLU A 601 19.66 69.64 38.55
CA GLU A 601 20.85 69.23 39.31
C GLU A 601 21.13 67.73 39.16
N GLU A 602 20.11 66.89 39.37
CA GLU A 602 20.24 65.43 39.25
C GLU A 602 20.52 65.01 37.80
N ALA A 603 19.86 65.64 36.82
CA ALA A 603 20.14 65.41 35.40
C ALA A 603 21.60 65.74 35.05
N THR A 604 22.14 66.84 35.58
CA THR A 604 23.54 67.25 35.34
C THR A 604 24.51 66.22 35.94
N ALA A 605 24.26 65.74 37.16
CA ALA A 605 25.09 64.74 37.81
C ALA A 605 25.09 63.40 37.04
N ILE A 606 23.92 62.89 36.66
CA ILE A 606 23.77 61.63 35.92
C ILE A 606 24.44 61.72 34.55
N GLN A 607 24.14 62.77 33.77
CA GLN A 607 24.66 62.90 32.42
C GLN A 607 26.17 63.15 32.39
N THR A 608 26.72 63.89 33.36
CA THR A 608 28.17 64.11 33.44
C THR A 608 28.91 62.83 33.80
N LYS A 609 28.38 62.02 34.71
CA LYS A 609 28.97 60.72 35.09
C LYS A 609 28.97 59.72 33.93
N ALA A 610 27.92 59.74 33.11
CA ALA A 610 27.73 58.84 31.98
C ALA A 610 28.06 59.49 30.62
N ALA A 611 28.89 60.54 30.62
CA ALA A 611 29.18 61.32 29.43
C ALA A 611 29.96 60.49 28.40
N VAL A 612 29.41 60.38 27.20
CA VAL A 612 30.08 59.75 26.05
C VAL A 612 30.67 60.85 25.16
N PRO A 613 32.00 60.89 24.93
CA PRO A 613 32.63 61.93 24.12
C PRO A 613 32.25 61.81 22.63
N GLY A 614 32.09 62.98 21.99
CA GLY A 614 31.79 63.10 20.56
C GLY A 614 30.36 62.71 20.18
N ALA A 615 30.15 62.55 18.87
CA ALA A 615 28.87 62.23 18.24
C ALA A 615 28.55 60.73 18.30
N ASN A 616 28.70 60.10 19.47
CA ASN A 616 28.39 58.69 19.69
C ASN A 616 27.52 58.48 20.93
N SER A 617 26.63 57.50 20.89
CA SER A 617 25.77 57.11 22.01
C SER A 617 25.68 55.59 22.15
N HIS A 618 25.38 55.11 23.36
CA HIS A 618 24.93 53.73 23.58
C HIS A 618 23.48 53.62 23.11
N LEU A 619 23.24 52.97 21.99
CA LEU A 619 21.89 52.80 21.42
C LEU A 619 21.34 51.42 21.75
N VAL A 620 20.02 51.34 21.92
CA VAL A 620 19.29 50.07 22.05
C VAL A 620 17.99 50.14 21.26
N GLU A 621 17.44 48.98 20.93
CA GLU A 621 16.15 48.85 20.25
C GLU A 621 15.03 48.54 21.25
N CYS A 622 13.95 49.32 21.23
CA CYS A 622 12.80 49.07 22.07
C CYS A 622 11.99 47.85 21.59
N ARG A 623 11.78 46.84 22.46
CA ARG A 623 10.98 45.63 22.15
C ARG A 623 9.54 45.92 21.73
N GLY A 624 8.94 47.01 22.23
CA GLY A 624 7.54 47.35 21.96
C GLY A 624 7.32 48.02 20.60
N CYS A 625 8.04 49.11 20.33
CA CYS A 625 7.86 49.92 19.12
C CYS A 625 8.95 49.76 18.05
N HIS A 626 10.02 48.98 18.30
CA HIS A 626 11.20 48.84 17.44
C HIS A 626 11.99 50.15 17.17
N GLY A 627 11.66 51.22 17.90
CA GLY A 627 12.40 52.48 17.84
C GLY A 627 13.76 52.37 18.54
N LEU A 628 14.80 52.85 17.87
CA LEU A 628 16.14 53.02 18.41
C LEU A 628 16.20 54.27 19.30
N TYR A 629 16.82 54.14 20.47
CA TYR A 629 17.00 55.26 21.40
C TYR A 629 18.29 55.09 22.20
N ALA A 630 18.81 56.20 22.72
CA ALA A 630 20.01 56.21 23.55
C ALA A 630 19.73 55.81 25.00
N VAL A 631 20.72 55.16 25.60
CA VAL A 631 20.73 54.80 27.02
C VAL A 631 21.93 55.49 27.65
N ILE A 632 21.68 56.21 28.74
CA ILE A 632 22.72 56.96 29.46
C ILE A 632 23.40 56.04 30.47
N GLN A 633 22.64 55.46 31.41
CA GLN A 633 23.15 54.54 32.42
C GLN A 633 22.99 53.08 31.96
N THR A 634 23.94 52.58 31.19
CA THR A 634 23.92 51.23 30.59
C THR A 634 23.87 50.10 31.62
N ASP A 635 24.48 50.32 32.79
CA ASP A 635 24.65 49.31 33.83
C ASP A 635 23.31 49.03 34.52
N LEU A 636 22.44 50.04 34.59
CA LEU A 636 21.07 49.90 35.12
C LEU A 636 20.12 49.19 34.15
N LEU A 637 20.50 48.99 32.87
CA LEU A 637 19.67 48.29 31.90
C LEU A 637 19.93 46.78 31.94
N ASN A 638 19.29 46.10 32.88
CA ASN A 638 19.37 44.64 33.09
C ASN A 638 18.13 43.85 32.61
N ILE A 639 17.17 44.53 31.97
CA ILE A 639 15.95 43.94 31.40
C ILE A 639 15.87 44.21 29.90
N THR A 640 14.93 43.55 29.21
CA THR A 640 14.72 43.82 27.78
C THR A 640 14.38 45.30 27.54
N PRO A 641 15.07 45.98 26.59
CA PRO A 641 14.89 47.41 26.42
C PRO A 641 13.45 47.80 26.02
N LYS A 642 12.96 48.86 26.64
CA LYS A 642 11.67 49.50 26.33
C LYS A 642 11.84 51.00 26.47
N CYS A 643 11.46 51.77 25.45
CA CYS A 643 11.49 53.23 25.50
C CYS A 643 10.48 53.77 26.52
N PHE A 644 10.60 55.05 26.89
CA PHE A 644 9.74 55.71 27.86
C PHE A 644 8.25 55.55 27.53
N TYR A 645 7.85 55.81 26.28
CA TYR A 645 6.46 55.70 25.81
C TYR A 645 5.88 54.28 25.97
N CYS A 646 6.66 53.26 25.62
CA CYS A 646 6.24 51.87 25.79
C CYS A 646 6.23 51.41 27.25
N ARG A 647 6.99 52.07 28.13
CA ARG A 647 6.95 51.81 29.59
C ARG A 647 5.77 52.49 30.25
N SER A 648 5.41 53.70 29.82
CA SER A 648 4.31 54.48 30.40
C SER A 648 2.91 54.02 29.97
N GLY A 649 2.82 53.08 29.03
CA GLY A 649 1.52 52.57 28.53
C GLY A 649 0.76 53.60 27.69
N ALA A 650 1.45 54.55 27.07
CA ALA A 650 0.83 55.56 26.22
C ALA A 650 0.06 54.91 25.05
N LYS A 651 -1.17 55.38 24.77
CA LYS A 651 -2.00 54.88 23.66
C LYS A 651 -1.42 55.21 22.28
N GLN A 652 -0.63 56.28 22.17
CA GLN A 652 0.02 56.69 20.93
C GLN A 652 1.45 56.16 20.87
N LYS A 653 1.86 55.66 19.69
CA LYS A 653 3.25 55.26 19.42
C LYS A 653 4.17 56.49 19.57
N PRO A 654 5.42 56.29 20.01
CA PRO A 654 6.38 57.39 20.07
C PRO A 654 6.55 58.05 18.69
N PRO A 655 6.79 59.36 18.61
CA PRO A 655 7.28 59.99 17.40
C PRO A 655 8.56 59.29 16.93
N MET A 656 8.63 58.94 15.64
CA MET A 656 9.74 58.19 15.07
C MET A 656 10.22 58.78 13.75
N HIS A 657 11.54 58.86 13.59
CA HIS A 657 12.21 59.21 12.35
C HIS A 657 12.74 57.95 11.66
N HIS A 658 12.45 57.77 10.36
CA HIS A 658 12.83 56.59 9.59
C HIS A 658 14.00 56.89 8.66
N CYS A 659 15.02 56.06 8.71
CA CYS A 659 16.18 56.17 7.83
C CYS A 659 15.96 55.41 6.52
N ASN A 660 16.13 56.04 5.35
CA ASN A 660 16.01 55.37 4.05
C ASN A 660 17.23 54.49 3.70
N GLY A 661 18.35 54.69 4.40
CA GLY A 661 19.58 53.92 4.20
C GLY A 661 19.56 52.55 4.87
N CYS A 662 19.23 52.48 6.17
CA CYS A 662 19.20 51.20 6.92
C CYS A 662 17.79 50.70 7.24
N TRP A 663 16.74 51.50 6.98
CA TRP A 663 15.34 51.23 7.34
C TRP A 663 15.04 51.14 8.84
N ASN A 664 15.99 51.49 9.71
CA ASN A 664 15.71 51.61 11.14
C ASN A 664 14.89 52.87 11.45
N ALA A 665 14.05 52.77 12.49
CA ALA A 665 13.31 53.88 13.07
C ALA A 665 13.99 54.35 14.37
N PHE A 666 14.16 55.66 14.55
CA PHE A 666 14.71 56.29 15.75
C PHE A 666 13.60 57.00 16.50
N VAL A 667 13.54 56.85 17.83
CA VAL A 667 12.62 57.62 18.67
C VAL A 667 13.04 59.09 18.58
N ASP A 668 12.13 59.98 18.20
CA ASP A 668 12.44 61.39 17.91
C ASP A 668 11.36 62.34 18.47
N PRO A 669 11.25 62.48 19.81
CA PRO A 669 10.14 63.20 20.43
C PRO A 669 10.08 64.68 20.04
N ALA A 670 11.24 65.31 19.88
CA ALA A 670 11.38 66.73 19.54
C ALA A 670 11.55 67.00 18.02
N GLY A 671 11.53 65.96 17.16
CA GLY A 671 11.70 66.10 15.71
C GLY A 671 13.13 66.50 15.28
N LEU A 672 14.13 66.30 16.14
CA LEU A 672 15.50 66.75 15.93
C LEU A 672 16.29 65.81 15.01
N TYR A 673 16.01 64.51 15.02
CA TYR A 673 16.61 63.60 14.03
C TYR A 673 16.11 63.92 12.64
N ALA A 674 14.81 64.14 12.48
CA ALA A 674 14.22 64.51 11.18
C ALA A 674 14.80 65.82 10.63
N ALA A 675 15.07 66.81 11.50
CA ALA A 675 15.70 68.07 11.10
C ALA A 675 17.18 67.93 10.71
N ALA A 676 17.97 67.17 11.49
CA ALA A 676 19.40 67.00 11.24
C ALA A 676 19.72 66.04 10.08
N HIS A 677 18.89 65.02 9.90
CA HIS A 677 19.14 63.90 9.00
C HIS A 677 17.86 63.48 8.26
N PRO A 678 17.33 64.30 7.35
CA PRO A 678 15.99 64.08 6.77
C PRO A 678 15.83 62.76 5.99
N ASN A 679 16.91 62.20 5.44
CA ASN A 679 16.87 60.98 4.62
C ASN A 679 17.67 59.81 5.20
N VAL A 680 18.81 60.08 5.86
CA VAL A 680 19.81 59.06 6.20
C VAL A 680 20.43 59.36 7.56
N CYS A 681 20.37 58.40 8.49
CA CYS A 681 20.83 58.57 9.86
C CYS A 681 22.37 58.65 9.99
N ALA A 682 22.85 59.16 11.13
CA ALA A 682 24.27 59.29 11.44
C ALA A 682 25.10 58.01 11.22
N VAL A 683 24.55 56.83 11.55
CA VAL A 683 25.25 55.54 11.36
C VAL A 683 25.47 55.23 9.89
N CYS A 684 24.46 55.48 9.04
CA CYS A 684 24.57 55.26 7.60
C CYS A 684 25.56 56.24 6.94
N THR A 685 25.64 57.47 7.45
CA THR A 685 26.57 58.49 6.94
C THR A 685 28.00 58.24 7.40
N ALA A 686 28.22 57.98 8.69
CA ALA A 686 29.56 57.84 9.26
C ALA A 686 30.15 56.43 9.09
N THR A 687 29.31 55.39 9.10
CA THR A 687 29.74 53.98 9.01
C THR A 687 28.79 53.13 8.14
N PRO A 688 28.74 53.36 6.82
CA PRO A 688 27.78 52.68 5.93
C PRO A 688 27.82 51.15 6.02
N THR A 689 29.01 50.56 6.14
CA THR A 689 29.21 49.10 6.22
C THR A 689 28.66 48.47 7.51
N LYS A 690 28.43 49.27 8.56
CA LYS A 690 27.88 48.83 9.85
C LYS A 690 26.41 49.21 10.02
N ALA A 691 25.80 49.83 9.00
CA ALA A 691 24.42 50.28 9.01
C ALA A 691 23.42 49.14 8.75
N THR A 692 23.88 48.06 8.12
CA THR A 692 23.10 46.84 7.93
C THR A 692 23.85 45.66 8.53
N ALA A 693 23.12 44.60 8.87
CA ALA A 693 23.69 43.36 9.37
C ALA A 693 22.98 42.17 8.70
N PRO A 694 23.74 41.13 8.29
CA PRO A 694 23.13 39.87 7.88
C PRO A 694 22.52 39.18 9.10
N THR A 695 21.35 38.59 8.91
CA THR A 695 20.65 37.75 9.89
C THR A 695 20.30 36.46 9.18
N THR A 696 20.73 35.32 9.73
CA THR A 696 20.46 34.01 9.16
C THR A 696 19.19 33.43 9.78
N LEU A 697 18.27 33.00 8.93
CA LEU A 697 17.03 32.31 9.34
C LEU A 697 16.88 31.02 8.56
N THR A 698 16.10 30.08 9.07
CA THR A 698 15.67 28.95 8.24
C THR A 698 14.61 29.42 7.24
N LEU A 699 14.58 28.82 6.05
CA LEU A 699 13.58 29.11 5.03
C LEU A 699 12.14 28.94 5.57
N GLN A 700 11.90 27.93 6.42
CA GLN A 700 10.61 27.75 7.07
C GLN A 700 10.25 28.95 7.98
N ALA A 701 11.19 29.44 8.79
CA ALA A 701 10.94 30.59 9.68
C ALA A 701 10.66 31.86 8.87
N LEU A 702 11.41 32.07 7.78
CA LEU A 702 11.22 33.22 6.89
C LEU A 702 9.84 33.20 6.23
N LEU A 703 9.41 32.06 5.69
CA LEU A 703 8.08 31.91 5.06
C LEU A 703 6.94 31.97 6.09
N ALA A 704 7.15 31.51 7.31
CA ALA A 704 6.16 31.64 8.39
C ALA A 704 5.92 33.10 8.79
N ALA A 705 6.99 33.91 8.85
CA ALA A 705 6.89 35.34 9.11
C ALA A 705 6.37 36.13 7.90
N ASN A 706 6.69 35.69 6.67
CA ASN A 706 6.37 36.37 5.43
C ASN A 706 5.70 35.41 4.42
N PRO A 707 4.47 34.95 4.70
CA PRO A 707 3.80 33.99 3.81
C PRO A 707 3.51 34.57 2.42
N GLY A 708 3.42 35.90 2.29
CA GLY A 708 3.22 36.61 1.02
C GLY A 708 4.25 36.27 -0.05
N ILE A 709 5.47 35.86 0.33
CA ILE A 709 6.50 35.38 -0.61
C ILE A 709 5.94 34.28 -1.53
N LEU A 710 5.15 33.34 -0.99
CA LEU A 710 4.58 32.26 -1.81
C LEU A 710 3.48 32.75 -2.75
N ALA A 711 2.82 33.87 -2.43
CA ALA A 711 1.87 34.50 -3.34
C ALA A 711 2.60 35.22 -4.48
N ASP A 712 3.73 35.89 -4.21
CA ASP A 712 4.58 36.52 -5.22
C ASP A 712 5.20 35.47 -6.18
N LEU A 713 5.45 34.26 -5.68
CA LEU A 713 5.85 33.10 -6.48
C LEU A 713 4.70 32.44 -7.25
N GLN A 714 3.46 32.93 -7.09
CA GLN A 714 2.24 32.39 -7.70
C GLN A 714 1.93 30.94 -7.28
N TRP A 715 2.32 30.53 -6.07
CA TRP A 715 2.02 29.20 -5.55
C TRP A 715 0.75 29.15 -4.70
N THR A 716 0.26 30.32 -4.25
CA THR A 716 -0.95 30.50 -3.45
C THR A 716 -1.50 31.91 -3.64
N ARG A 717 -2.68 32.23 -3.08
CA ARG A 717 -3.21 33.60 -3.02
C ARG A 717 -2.68 34.33 -1.79
N PRO A 718 -2.58 35.67 -1.81
CA PRO A 718 -2.21 36.45 -0.63
C PRO A 718 -3.11 36.15 0.60
N THR A 719 -4.41 35.96 0.39
CA THR A 719 -5.38 35.67 1.45
C THR A 719 -5.21 34.29 2.09
N THR A 720 -4.67 33.32 1.35
CA THR A 720 -4.51 31.93 1.79
C THR A 720 -3.06 31.57 2.10
N ALA A 721 -2.12 32.51 1.92
CA ALA A 721 -0.69 32.25 1.98
C ALA A 721 -0.24 31.69 3.34
N ALA A 722 -0.71 32.28 4.44
CA ALA A 722 -0.38 31.82 5.79
C ALA A 722 -0.83 30.37 6.03
N SER A 723 -2.07 30.04 5.63
CA SER A 723 -2.60 28.68 5.75
C SER A 723 -1.84 27.70 4.84
N PHE A 724 -1.42 28.14 3.65
CA PHE A 724 -0.63 27.33 2.72
C PHE A 724 0.73 26.97 3.32
N VAL A 725 1.45 27.95 3.88
CA VAL A 725 2.74 27.71 4.57
C VAL A 725 2.57 26.71 5.70
N ALA A 726 1.54 26.90 6.55
CA ALA A 726 1.26 25.97 7.64
C ALA A 726 1.02 24.54 7.14
N MET A 727 0.21 24.38 6.08
CA MET A 727 -0.08 23.09 5.46
C MET A 727 1.15 22.46 4.80
N ALA A 728 1.94 23.25 4.08
CA ALA A 728 3.12 22.77 3.34
C ALA A 728 4.18 22.19 4.29
N PHE A 729 4.40 22.81 5.45
CA PHE A 729 5.38 22.36 6.45
C PHE A 729 4.83 21.38 7.49
N ASP A 730 3.51 21.14 7.53
CA ASP A 730 2.92 20.13 8.40
C ASP A 730 3.22 18.71 7.90
N ARG A 731 4.11 18.00 8.61
CA ARG A 731 4.52 16.63 8.28
C ARG A 731 3.49 15.57 8.64
N THR A 732 2.45 15.90 9.41
CA THR A 732 1.37 14.96 9.75
C THR A 732 0.40 14.75 8.59
N ILE A 733 0.41 15.66 7.60
CA ILE A 733 -0.42 15.61 6.40
C ILE A 733 0.38 14.99 5.25
N ASN A 734 0.01 13.76 4.87
CA ASN A 734 0.54 13.11 3.67
C ASN A 734 -0.07 13.72 2.39
N TYR A 735 0.52 13.43 1.23
CA TYR A 735 0.07 14.00 -0.05
C TYR A 735 -1.36 13.61 -0.42
N PHE A 736 -1.81 12.41 -0.04
CA PHE A 736 -3.20 11.98 -0.22
C PHE A 736 -4.19 12.90 0.54
N LYS A 737 -3.97 13.11 1.84
CA LYS A 737 -4.78 14.01 2.68
C LYS A 737 -4.69 15.46 2.20
N MET A 738 -3.52 15.88 1.72
CA MET A 738 -3.31 17.22 1.19
C MET A 738 -4.16 17.46 -0.07
N PHE A 739 -4.13 16.52 -1.01
CA PHE A 739 -4.89 16.61 -2.24
C PHE A 739 -6.41 16.50 -1.99
N THR A 740 -6.85 15.61 -1.10
CA THR A 740 -8.28 15.36 -0.86
C THR A 740 -8.94 16.35 0.11
N LEU A 741 -8.28 16.68 1.23
CA LEU A 741 -8.86 17.52 2.30
C LEU A 741 -8.47 18.99 2.20
N LYS A 742 -7.35 19.30 1.52
CA LYS A 742 -6.81 20.67 1.38
C LYS A 742 -6.71 21.11 -0.07
N HIS A 743 -7.47 20.49 -0.99
CA HIS A 743 -7.46 20.75 -2.43
C HIS A 743 -7.51 22.24 -2.77
N GLY A 744 -8.52 22.96 -2.25
CA GLY A 744 -8.72 24.37 -2.55
C GLY A 744 -7.59 25.28 -2.06
N LEU A 745 -6.84 24.86 -1.03
CA LEU A 745 -5.65 25.57 -0.57
C LEU A 745 -4.45 25.27 -1.47
N LEU A 746 -4.25 23.99 -1.80
CA LEU A 746 -3.14 23.49 -2.61
C LEU A 746 -3.15 24.10 -4.03
N PHE A 747 -4.33 24.25 -4.63
CA PHE A 747 -4.52 24.80 -5.98
C PHE A 747 -5.18 26.19 -5.97
N SER A 748 -4.91 26.98 -4.93
CA SER A 748 -5.49 28.32 -4.80
C SER A 748 -4.91 29.34 -5.78
N ALA A 749 -3.72 29.12 -6.34
CA ALA A 749 -3.05 30.06 -7.22
C ALA A 749 -3.92 30.50 -8.42
N THR A 750 -4.02 31.81 -8.64
CA THR A 750 -4.63 32.44 -9.83
C THR A 750 -3.72 33.55 -10.30
N GLN A 751 -3.76 33.91 -11.59
CA GLN A 751 -3.05 35.07 -12.14
C GLN A 751 -3.54 36.34 -11.44
N ALA A 752 -2.86 36.74 -10.36
CA ALA A 752 -3.14 37.97 -9.64
C ALA A 752 -1.85 38.79 -9.59
N THR A 753 -1.90 39.97 -10.19
CA THR A 753 -0.91 41.03 -10.05
C THR A 753 -1.17 41.74 -8.73
N SER A 754 -0.60 41.24 -7.63
CA SER A 754 -0.51 42.03 -6.40
C SER A 754 0.81 42.77 -6.36
N GLU A 755 0.79 44.01 -5.85
CA GLU A 755 2.04 44.71 -5.52
C GLU A 755 2.82 43.92 -4.46
N PRO A 756 4.15 43.81 -4.58
CA PRO A 756 4.99 43.09 -3.63
C PRO A 756 4.81 43.66 -2.22
N THR A 757 4.52 42.79 -1.25
CA THR A 757 4.40 43.22 0.14
C THR A 757 5.81 43.40 0.73
N PRO A 758 6.11 44.47 1.49
CA PRO A 758 7.42 44.62 2.11
C PRO A 758 7.69 43.47 3.07
N LEU A 759 8.83 42.80 2.91
CA LEU A 759 9.26 41.69 3.76
C LEU A 759 9.75 42.20 5.11
N ILE A 760 9.27 41.59 6.20
CA ILE A 760 9.56 41.99 7.58
C ILE A 760 10.12 40.81 8.36
N VAL A 761 11.23 41.03 9.06
CA VAL A 761 11.85 40.08 9.99
C VAL A 761 12.12 40.81 11.30
N ASP A 762 11.64 40.27 12.41
CA ASP A 762 11.79 40.87 13.75
C ASP A 762 11.40 42.35 13.82
N GLY A 763 10.36 42.74 13.07
CA GLY A 763 9.88 44.13 12.98
C GLY A 763 10.68 45.04 12.04
N LYS A 764 11.76 44.55 11.43
CA LYS A 764 12.61 45.30 10.49
C LYS A 764 12.35 44.91 9.05
N ARG A 765 12.48 45.89 8.15
CA ARG A 765 12.36 45.66 6.71
C ARG A 765 13.62 44.99 6.16
N VAL A 766 13.39 44.00 5.29
CA VAL A 766 14.47 43.30 4.58
C VAL A 766 14.93 44.12 3.38
N HIS A 767 16.24 44.24 3.22
CA HIS A 767 16.87 44.84 2.04
C HIS A 767 16.86 43.87 0.86
N ASN A 768 16.74 44.41 -0.36
CA ASN A 768 16.76 43.63 -1.61
C ASN A 768 15.73 42.48 -1.62
N ALA A 769 14.50 42.76 -1.18
CA ALA A 769 13.43 41.78 -1.09
C ALA A 769 13.20 40.98 -2.39
N ASP A 770 13.23 41.65 -3.56
CA ASP A 770 13.03 41.00 -4.86
C ASP A 770 14.10 39.94 -5.16
N ALA A 771 15.37 40.26 -4.86
CA ALA A 771 16.47 39.32 -5.02
C ALA A 771 16.34 38.11 -4.06
N LEU A 772 15.83 38.35 -2.84
CA LEU A 772 15.55 37.28 -1.89
C LEU A 772 14.41 36.36 -2.37
N VAL A 773 13.33 36.91 -2.92
CA VAL A 773 12.23 36.12 -3.49
C VAL A 773 12.72 35.27 -4.67
N ALA A 774 13.56 35.84 -5.55
CA ALA A 774 14.20 35.10 -6.64
C ALA A 774 15.11 33.98 -6.11
N LEU A 775 15.94 34.25 -5.09
CA LEU A 775 16.78 33.25 -4.45
C LEU A 775 15.97 32.09 -3.86
N ILE A 776 14.82 32.38 -3.22
CA ILE A 776 13.92 31.36 -2.68
C ILE A 776 13.32 30.52 -3.81
N ARG A 777 12.90 31.15 -4.91
CA ARG A 777 12.42 30.44 -6.11
C ARG A 777 13.48 29.47 -6.61
N ASP A 778 14.70 29.94 -6.83
CA ASP A 778 15.78 29.13 -7.40
C ASP A 778 16.20 28.01 -6.45
N THR A 779 16.25 28.29 -5.14
CA THR A 779 16.54 27.29 -4.11
C THR A 779 15.48 26.17 -4.13
N VAL A 780 14.21 26.55 -4.13
CA VAL A 780 13.12 25.57 -4.02
C VAL A 780 12.84 24.89 -5.36
N VAL A 781 13.05 25.50 -6.51
CA VAL A 781 12.78 24.87 -7.82
C VAL A 781 13.98 24.05 -8.30
N SER A 782 15.19 24.61 -8.23
CA SER A 782 16.40 24.04 -8.83
C SER A 782 17.53 23.73 -7.85
N GLY A 783 17.53 24.30 -6.65
CA GLY A 783 18.65 24.19 -5.70
C GLY A 783 18.99 22.77 -5.26
N THR A 784 20.23 22.56 -4.83
CA THR A 784 20.66 21.32 -4.17
C THR A 784 20.10 21.31 -2.74
N LEU A 785 19.08 20.48 -2.50
CA LEU A 785 18.40 20.34 -1.20
C LEU A 785 18.96 19.17 -0.38
N LYS A 786 20.26 18.95 -0.54
CA LYS A 786 21.06 17.96 0.16
C LYS A 786 22.36 18.60 0.63
N ASP A 787 22.95 17.99 1.64
CA ASP A 787 24.28 18.33 2.15
C ASP A 787 24.91 17.06 2.76
N VAL A 788 26.18 17.14 3.14
CA VAL A 788 26.95 15.99 3.62
C VAL A 788 26.92 15.93 5.15
N CYS A 789 26.72 14.74 5.70
CA CYS A 789 26.93 14.51 7.13
C CYS A 789 28.42 14.66 7.48
N ASN A 790 28.76 15.54 8.43
CA ASN A 790 30.14 15.77 8.83
C ASN A 790 30.79 14.59 9.60
N LEU A 791 30.06 13.49 9.82
CA LEU A 791 30.56 12.30 10.52
C LEU A 791 30.68 11.08 9.61
N CYS A 792 29.63 10.72 8.86
CA CYS A 792 29.68 9.59 7.93
C CYS A 792 30.04 9.98 6.49
N PHE A 793 30.05 11.28 6.16
CA PHE A 793 30.26 11.80 4.81
C PHE A 793 29.22 11.35 3.77
N ASP A 794 28.09 10.78 4.21
CA ASP A 794 26.96 10.47 3.32
C ASP A 794 26.22 11.75 2.93
N GLU A 795 25.80 11.82 1.66
CA GLU A 795 24.95 12.89 1.14
C GLU A 795 23.49 12.65 1.53
N LEU A 796 22.93 13.56 2.32
CA LEU A 796 21.60 13.44 2.91
C LEU A 796 20.75 14.66 2.61
N THR A 797 19.42 14.53 2.71
CA THR A 797 18.53 15.68 2.56
C THR A 797 18.73 16.66 3.71
N LEU A 798 18.58 17.97 3.45
CA LEU A 798 18.77 19.00 4.48
C LEU A 798 17.96 18.76 5.77
N PRO A 799 16.73 18.23 5.75
CA PRO A 799 16.00 17.98 6.98
C PRO A 799 16.39 16.69 7.71
N ALA A 800 17.20 15.82 7.08
CA ALA A 800 17.83 14.67 7.73
C ALA A 800 19.12 15.05 8.46
N LEU A 801 19.54 16.31 8.32
CA LEU A 801 20.73 16.86 8.94
C LEU A 801 20.35 17.87 10.02
N THR A 802 20.96 17.72 11.19
CA THR A 802 20.76 18.61 12.34
C THR A 802 22.10 19.14 12.83
N SER A 803 22.08 20.27 13.54
CA SER A 803 23.29 20.82 14.15
C SER A 803 23.81 19.87 15.22
N ALA A 804 25.10 19.52 15.16
CA ALA A 804 25.68 18.54 16.08
C ALA A 804 25.49 18.88 17.56
N CYS A 805 25.54 20.18 17.93
CA CYS A 805 25.31 20.63 19.32
C CYS A 805 24.01 21.44 19.49
N GLY A 806 23.28 21.72 18.40
CA GLY A 806 22.09 22.57 18.38
C GLY A 806 22.35 24.06 18.13
N ARG A 807 23.61 24.50 18.03
CA ARG A 807 23.98 25.90 17.70
C ARG A 807 25.15 26.03 16.72
N CYS A 808 25.92 24.97 16.48
CA CYS A 808 27.05 25.01 15.56
C CYS A 808 26.62 24.84 14.10
N ALA A 809 27.48 25.31 13.20
CA ALA A 809 27.33 25.13 11.76
C ALA A 809 27.52 23.67 11.33
N THR A 810 28.22 22.84 12.11
CA THR A 810 28.44 21.42 11.81
C THR A 810 27.12 20.65 11.79
N LYS A 811 26.79 20.08 10.62
CA LYS A 811 25.58 19.31 10.41
C LYS A 811 25.87 17.81 10.38
N CYS A 812 25.08 17.02 11.09
CA CYS A 812 25.22 15.57 11.21
C CYS A 812 23.87 14.88 11.05
N CYS A 813 23.89 13.61 10.66
CA CYS A 813 22.68 12.81 10.56
C CYS A 813 22.27 12.18 11.90
N GLU A 814 20.99 11.84 12.01
CA GLU A 814 20.38 11.26 13.22
C GLU A 814 21.09 9.98 13.70
N SER A 815 21.47 9.09 12.78
CA SER A 815 22.13 7.82 13.11
C SER A 815 23.53 8.05 13.69
N CYS A 816 24.29 8.98 13.12
CA CYS A 816 25.61 9.35 13.65
C CYS A 816 25.50 10.03 15.02
N LEU A 817 24.55 10.95 15.21
CA LEU A 817 24.34 11.61 16.51
C LEU A 817 23.86 10.63 17.58
N SER A 818 22.93 9.76 17.24
CA SER A 818 22.46 8.69 18.14
C SER A 818 23.59 7.74 18.53
N ARG A 819 24.48 7.39 17.59
CA ARG A 819 25.66 6.56 17.88
C ARG A 819 26.68 7.31 18.75
N TRP A 820 26.97 8.56 18.43
CA TRP A 820 27.94 9.38 19.17
C TRP A 820 27.49 9.60 20.61
N TYR A 821 26.29 10.18 20.81
CA TYR A 821 25.77 10.44 22.14
C TYR A 821 25.37 9.16 22.88
N GLY A 822 24.85 8.15 22.17
CA GLY A 822 24.47 6.86 22.75
C GLY A 822 25.64 5.95 23.14
N ALA A 823 26.87 6.28 22.77
CA ALA A 823 28.07 5.59 23.24
C ALA A 823 28.30 5.77 24.76
N VAL A 824 27.73 6.82 25.36
CA VAL A 824 27.77 7.04 26.81
C VAL A 824 26.71 6.14 27.46
N GLN A 825 27.14 5.07 28.12
CA GLN A 825 26.26 4.11 28.79
C GLN A 825 26.63 3.88 30.25
N PRO A 826 25.67 3.57 31.13
CA PRO A 826 25.95 3.22 32.53
C PRO A 826 26.98 2.08 32.64
N GLY A 827 27.97 2.26 33.51
CA GLY A 827 29.03 1.25 33.75
C GLY A 827 30.15 1.21 32.71
N LYS A 828 30.16 2.10 31.70
CA LYS A 828 31.24 2.24 30.72
C LYS A 828 32.03 3.54 30.91
N MET A 829 33.30 3.52 30.51
CA MET A 829 34.16 4.71 30.54
C MET A 829 33.59 5.80 29.64
N VAL A 830 33.42 7.01 30.18
CA VAL A 830 32.91 8.17 29.44
C VAL A 830 34.08 8.98 28.92
N LEU A 831 34.14 9.16 27.60
CA LEU A 831 35.13 10.04 26.96
C LEU A 831 34.57 11.46 26.88
N ALA A 832 35.38 12.46 27.23
CA ALA A 832 34.98 13.88 27.14
C ALA A 832 34.53 14.28 25.71
N SER A 833 35.13 13.66 24.68
CA SER A 833 34.74 13.82 23.27
C SER A 833 33.30 13.39 22.99
N ASN A 834 32.70 12.51 23.80
CA ASN A 834 31.34 12.01 23.58
C ASN A 834 30.28 12.96 24.17
N LEU A 835 30.70 13.94 24.97
CA LEU A 835 29.83 14.85 25.71
C LEU A 835 29.80 16.27 25.12
N GLY A 836 30.61 16.55 24.10
CA GLY A 836 30.63 17.82 23.37
C GLY A 836 31.19 17.65 21.96
N VAL A 837 31.00 18.65 21.10
CA VAL A 837 31.70 18.70 19.80
C VAL A 837 33.08 19.29 20.09
N SER A 838 34.14 18.50 19.94
CA SER A 838 35.55 18.86 20.24
C SER A 838 36.10 20.05 19.44
N VAL A 839 35.30 20.61 18.53
CA VAL A 839 35.65 21.73 17.64
C VAL A 839 35.10 23.08 18.15
N LEU A 840 34.38 23.11 19.28
CA LEU A 840 33.83 24.36 19.84
C LEU A 840 34.62 24.83 21.08
N PRO A 841 34.94 26.13 21.19
CA PRO A 841 35.41 26.71 22.43
C PRO A 841 34.34 26.58 23.53
N SER A 842 34.77 26.20 24.72
CA SER A 842 34.06 26.15 26.00
C SER A 842 32.72 26.91 26.08
N GLY A 843 31.64 26.20 26.47
CA GLY A 843 30.45 26.82 27.09
C GLY A 843 29.08 26.53 26.47
N ALA A 844 28.96 25.83 25.34
CA ALA A 844 27.66 25.54 24.74
C ALA A 844 27.06 24.21 25.26
N HIS A 845 26.30 24.26 26.36
CA HIS A 845 25.49 23.12 26.80
C HIS A 845 24.54 22.64 25.69
N ALA A 846 24.71 21.37 25.29
CA ALA A 846 24.16 20.80 24.07
C ALA A 846 22.63 20.62 24.16
N ARG A 847 21.88 21.31 23.29
CA ARG A 847 20.42 21.06 23.13
C ARG A 847 20.14 19.69 22.51
N CYS A 848 21.13 19.09 21.83
CA CYS A 848 21.00 17.81 21.12
C CYS A 848 21.17 16.59 22.04
N ALA A 849 22.10 16.62 23.00
CA ALA A 849 22.39 15.47 23.88
C ALA A 849 21.16 14.95 24.66
N PRO A 850 20.28 15.80 25.25
CA PRO A 850 19.06 15.34 25.92
C PRO A 850 18.07 14.60 25.01
N GLN A 851 18.14 14.77 23.69
CA GLN A 851 17.26 14.10 22.74
C GLN A 851 17.72 12.67 22.47
N HIS A 852 19.04 12.44 22.41
CA HIS A 852 19.60 11.13 22.06
C HIS A 852 20.11 10.32 23.27
N ASN A 853 20.40 10.96 24.40
CA ASN A 853 20.88 10.29 25.62
C ASN A 853 20.48 11.03 26.91
N ARG A 854 19.21 10.87 27.32
CA ARG A 854 18.67 11.46 28.56
C ARG A 854 19.40 11.00 29.83
N GLN A 855 19.90 9.76 29.85
CA GLN A 855 20.59 9.19 31.01
C GLN A 855 21.96 9.86 31.23
N ALA A 856 22.71 10.12 30.15
CA ALA A 856 23.97 10.86 30.24
C ALA A 856 23.77 12.31 30.73
N CYS A 857 22.66 12.96 30.35
CA CYS A 857 22.34 14.32 30.82
C CYS A 857 21.89 14.40 32.29
N ALA A 858 21.55 13.27 32.91
CA ALA A 858 21.20 13.21 34.34
C ALA A 858 22.43 13.05 35.24
N LEU A 859 23.63 12.84 34.65
CA LEU A 859 24.88 12.74 35.39
C LEU A 859 25.45 14.16 35.62
N HIS A 860 25.89 14.43 36.84
CA HIS A 860 26.65 15.65 37.16
C HIS A 860 28.14 15.35 37.01
N TRP A 861 28.85 16.11 36.18
CA TRP A 861 30.28 15.88 35.91
C TRP A 861 30.98 17.19 35.55
N CYS A 862 32.27 17.29 35.88
CA CYS A 862 33.12 18.40 35.51
C CYS A 862 33.50 18.31 34.03
N TYR A 863 33.19 19.33 33.24
CA TYR A 863 33.46 19.30 31.81
C TYR A 863 34.94 19.48 31.42
N VAL A 864 35.79 19.88 32.36
CA VAL A 864 37.23 20.10 32.14
C VAL A 864 38.02 18.81 32.35
N CYS A 865 37.71 18.05 33.40
CA CYS A 865 38.45 16.83 33.77
C CYS A 865 37.61 15.55 33.72
N ALA A 866 36.33 15.64 33.36
CA ALA A 866 35.36 14.54 33.32
C ALA A 866 35.10 13.83 34.68
N ALA A 867 35.44 14.45 35.82
CA ALA A 867 35.12 13.91 37.15
C ALA A 867 33.61 13.90 37.39
N GLY A 868 33.06 12.81 37.92
CA GLY A 868 31.63 12.68 38.25
C GLY A 868 31.28 13.18 39.66
N PHE A 869 30.07 13.68 39.83
CA PHE A 869 29.53 14.27 41.06
C PHE A 869 28.08 13.84 41.29
N ASP A 870 27.62 13.93 42.54
CA ASP A 870 26.26 13.56 42.92
C ASP A 870 25.26 14.71 42.74
N SER A 871 25.73 15.97 42.71
CA SER A 871 24.90 17.15 42.51
C SER A 871 25.55 18.19 41.59
N ALA A 872 24.76 19.10 41.03
CA ALA A 872 25.26 20.22 40.23
C ALA A 872 26.13 21.18 41.07
N ASP A 873 25.80 21.37 42.35
CA ASP A 873 26.54 22.26 43.26
C ASP A 873 27.96 21.74 43.52
N ASP A 874 28.13 20.42 43.60
CA ASP A 874 29.44 19.79 43.74
C ASP A 874 30.30 19.96 42.49
N VAL A 875 29.68 19.96 41.30
CA VAL A 875 30.37 20.27 40.04
C VAL A 875 30.89 21.70 40.04
N TYR A 876 30.08 22.67 40.45
CA TYR A 876 30.48 24.07 40.51
C TYR A 876 31.57 24.31 41.57
N ALA A 877 31.45 23.68 42.74
CA ALA A 877 32.47 23.73 43.79
C ALA A 877 33.80 23.14 43.29
N HIS A 878 33.76 22.02 42.57
CA HIS A 878 34.94 21.40 41.97
C HIS A 878 35.56 22.27 40.86
N LEU A 879 34.75 22.85 39.96
CA LEU A 879 35.23 23.76 38.91
C LEU A 879 35.95 24.95 39.52
N TYR A 880 35.39 25.54 40.57
CA TYR A 880 35.96 26.67 41.27
C TYR A 880 37.26 26.30 42.01
N ALA A 881 37.26 25.18 42.74
CA ALA A 881 38.40 24.76 43.55
C ALA A 881 39.59 24.24 42.71
N THR A 882 39.29 23.50 41.64
CA THR A 882 40.29 22.67 40.92
C THR A 882 40.75 23.32 39.61
N HIS A 883 39.86 24.05 38.93
CA HIS A 883 40.14 24.63 37.61
C HIS A 883 40.25 26.16 37.62
N ARG A 884 40.17 26.79 38.81
CA ARG A 884 40.49 28.21 39.13
C ARG A 884 40.68 29.11 37.90
N GLY A 885 39.57 29.59 37.33
CA GLY A 885 39.60 30.63 36.28
C GLY A 885 38.63 30.49 35.10
N ILE A 886 37.62 29.61 35.14
CA ILE A 886 36.59 29.56 34.08
C ILE A 886 35.29 30.30 34.45
N TYR A 887 35.13 30.61 35.74
CA TYR A 887 34.06 31.45 36.28
C TYR A 887 34.68 32.35 37.36
N ASP A 888 35.55 33.28 36.99
CA ASP A 888 35.79 34.43 37.86
C ASP A 888 34.62 35.40 37.67
N PHE A 889 33.96 35.72 38.77
CA PHE A 889 32.99 36.81 38.90
C PHE A 889 33.69 38.18 38.79
N ASP A 890 34.45 38.39 37.71
CA ASP A 890 34.97 39.71 37.30
C ASP A 890 34.10 40.33 36.18
N ASP A 891 32.92 39.73 35.93
CA ASP A 891 31.76 40.37 35.33
C ASP A 891 30.73 40.68 36.46
N GLU A 892 30.99 41.73 37.24
CA GLU A 892 29.95 42.44 38.03
C GLU A 892 29.38 43.63 37.25
#